data_AF-A0AAV6C2G6-F1
#
_entry.id   AF-A0AAV6C2G6-F1
#
_cell.length_a   1.000
_cell.length_b   1.000
_cell.length_c   1.000
_cell.angle_alpha   90.00
_cell.angle_beta   90.00
_cell.angle_gamma   90.00
#
_symmetry.space_group_name_H-M   'P 1'
#
loop_
_entity.id
_entity.type
_entity.pdbx_description
1 polymer ?
#
loop_
_entity_poly.entity_id
_entity_poly.type
_entity_poly.pdbx_seq_one_letter_code
_entity_poly.pdbx_strand_id
1 'polypeptide(L)'
;MNAVANTTTKVEQGQLQGTKEEGLTVYRGIPFAAPPVGELRWRAPRPAAGWEGVRRADKFAPECVQGGFGAGPAGGQSPTMSEDCLYLNVWTPAKSASDRIPVLVWIYGGGFNGGATSIPTSSGEVLARKGVVLVSIAYRVGPLGFLAHPELSAESPEHVSGNYGLLDMIAALQWIKKNIAAFGGDPNKVTIFGESAGGIAVSMLCASPLATGLFEGAISESGGSFGPPRRAGQPGENMRLLADAERDGVEFARAAGAASIAELRKMPAEKLLAATRGLAWPNTDGWVIPSDQYTLYEKKQFNDTPILIGYNSDEGASFSPPRTPRDYIDSVHRRYAAFADSLLKSYPAGETTVAKTARDLARDSAFGWHTWIWARMQSNLGKSKVFYYYFDQHPDYPADSPSAGYGAPHGRDVPYVFGHLNELQNEQPTAADRLISDAMVTYWTNFTKYGDPNGKGVPTWPAFSDQHPELMYFAGTPHIGPVPNEEGLKTLDGYFAWRRSPEGVRASAVEDARPAITNVMGAQYPRVLPDDSVAFQLKAPDASSVAVDISGKRYAMTRGNDGVWNVTTPPMVGGFHYYSLIVDGVSVNDPGSHAFFGTGKDASGVEVPEDGVDYYLAKDVPHGDVRIRIYHSKITGQWRRCFVYTPPDYDTNLSARYPVLYLQHGMGEDETGWIFQGHANLILDNLIAEKKAVPMIIVMDNGYASVPAGPIGPPAVNRAGDFGAFEDVITKEVIPMIDSTFRTIPDREHRAIAGLSMGANQALHLGTDHLETFAYMAGFSGTMNGLSTDALDPATAFNGIFKDGAAFNEKVKLLWIGMGTQEPNPFPGAIGAFRAMLDKAGIRYVYFSSPGTAHEWLTWRRDLNDFAPRLFK
;
A
#
# COMPACT_ATOMS: atom_id res chain seq x y z
N MET A 1 43.08 11.01 37.80
CA MET A 1 42.53 9.64 37.81
C MET A 1 42.34 9.23 39.27
N ASN A 2 41.13 9.39 39.81
CA ASN A 2 40.77 8.79 41.10
C ASN A 2 39.94 7.54 40.79
N ALA A 3 40.37 6.39 41.32
CA ALA A 3 39.70 5.11 41.10
C ALA A 3 38.28 5.16 41.70
N VAL A 4 37.27 5.23 40.84
CA VAL A 4 35.87 5.14 41.22
C VAL A 4 35.58 3.69 41.63
N ALA A 5 35.02 3.47 42.82
CA ALA A 5 34.65 2.14 43.28
C ALA A 5 33.54 1.57 42.37
N ASN A 6 33.86 0.50 41.66
CA ASN A 6 32.96 -0.13 40.69
C ASN A 6 31.91 -1.00 41.41
N THR A 7 30.62 -0.83 41.06
CA THR A 7 29.54 -1.72 41.52
C THR A 7 29.29 -2.80 40.47
N THR A 8 29.25 -4.06 40.91
CA THR A 8 28.93 -5.21 40.06
C THR A 8 27.50 -5.69 40.34
N THR A 9 26.76 -6.02 39.27
CA THR A 9 25.38 -6.52 39.33
C THR A 9 25.26 -7.77 38.46
N LYS A 10 24.60 -8.82 38.98
CA LYS A 10 24.37 -10.07 38.24
C LYS A 10 22.98 -10.08 37.62
N VAL A 11 22.92 -10.24 36.30
CA VAL A 11 21.70 -10.47 35.51
C VAL A 11 21.69 -11.89 34.97
N GLU A 12 20.60 -12.31 34.32
CA GLU A 12 20.44 -13.66 33.75
C GLU A 12 21.59 -14.02 32.79
N GLN A 13 22.04 -13.07 31.97
CA GLN A 13 23.09 -13.28 30.96
C GLN A 13 24.52 -13.26 31.53
N GLY A 14 24.77 -12.67 32.70
CA GLY A 14 26.12 -12.55 33.25
C GLY A 14 26.29 -11.41 34.27
N GLN A 15 27.56 -11.08 34.58
CA GLN A 15 27.89 -9.97 35.49
C GLN A 15 28.13 -8.68 34.73
N LEU A 16 27.60 -7.57 35.24
CA LEU A 16 27.75 -6.22 34.73
C LEU A 16 28.51 -5.34 35.72
N GLN A 17 29.33 -4.43 35.21
CA GLN A 17 30.00 -3.38 35.98
C GLN A 17 29.51 -2.01 35.51
N GLY A 18 28.87 -1.26 36.41
CA GLY A 18 28.41 0.11 36.16
C GLY A 18 29.35 1.16 36.77
N THR A 19 29.05 2.44 36.50
CA THR A 19 29.78 3.61 36.99
C THR A 19 29.02 4.28 38.14
N LYS A 20 29.75 4.92 39.08
CA LYS A 20 29.15 5.79 40.10
C LYS A 20 29.15 7.23 39.61
N GLU A 21 27.99 7.85 39.57
CA GLU A 21 27.78 9.20 39.06
C GLU A 21 26.84 9.95 39.99
N GLU A 22 27.35 10.95 40.72
CA GLU A 22 26.55 11.87 41.56
C GLU A 22 25.50 11.19 42.45
N GLY A 23 25.88 10.11 43.15
CA GLY A 23 25.00 9.37 44.05
C GLY A 23 24.14 8.28 43.38
N LEU A 24 24.25 8.12 42.07
CA LEU A 24 23.64 7.03 41.31
C LEU A 24 24.66 5.94 40.95
N THR A 25 24.14 4.77 40.60
CA THR A 25 24.88 3.80 39.78
C THR A 25 24.28 3.78 38.39
N VAL A 26 25.11 3.94 37.36
CA VAL A 26 24.66 4.00 35.96
C VAL A 26 25.26 2.83 35.18
N TYR A 27 24.41 2.18 34.39
CA TYR A 27 24.79 1.11 33.48
C TYR A 27 24.34 1.50 32.08
N ARG A 28 25.26 1.56 31.13
CA ARG A 28 24.99 1.90 29.74
C ARG A 28 25.33 0.74 28.82
N GLY A 29 24.54 0.53 27.77
CA GLY A 29 24.81 -0.50 26.76
C GLY A 29 24.67 -1.94 27.26
N ILE A 30 23.61 -2.24 28.03
CA ILE A 30 23.29 -3.61 28.45
C ILE A 30 22.52 -4.31 27.33
N PRO A 31 23.00 -5.44 26.77
CA PRO A 31 22.28 -6.17 25.73
C PRO A 31 21.05 -6.86 26.33
N PHE A 32 19.86 -6.57 25.81
CA PHE A 32 18.62 -7.25 26.23
C PHE A 32 18.16 -8.32 25.22
N ALA A 33 18.61 -8.22 23.96
CA ALA A 33 18.34 -9.18 22.91
C ALA A 33 19.62 -9.48 22.09
N ALA A 34 19.58 -10.57 21.32
CA ALA A 34 20.62 -10.90 20.35
C ALA A 34 20.64 -9.85 19.22
N PRO A 35 21.82 -9.55 18.63
CA PRO A 35 21.93 -8.62 17.52
C PRO A 35 21.05 -9.06 16.33
N PRO A 36 20.12 -8.22 15.83
CA PRO A 36 19.20 -8.57 14.75
C PRO A 36 19.86 -8.48 13.36
N VAL A 37 21.03 -9.11 13.19
CA VAL A 37 21.86 -9.09 11.99
C VAL A 37 21.73 -10.37 11.16
N GLY A 38 22.05 -10.30 9.87
CA GLY A 38 22.04 -11.46 8.97
C GLY A 38 20.66 -12.12 8.92
N GLU A 39 20.59 -13.41 9.24
CA GLU A 39 19.32 -14.16 9.26
C GLU A 39 18.32 -13.69 10.34
N LEU A 40 18.78 -12.92 11.35
CA LEU A 40 17.92 -12.31 12.35
C LEU A 40 17.34 -10.96 11.92
N ARG A 41 17.79 -10.41 10.78
CA ARG A 41 17.18 -9.22 10.19
C ARG A 41 15.73 -9.55 9.80
N TRP A 42 14.80 -8.68 10.23
CA TRP A 42 13.34 -8.87 10.14
C TRP A 42 12.85 -10.16 10.78
N ARG A 43 13.34 -10.46 11.99
CA ARG A 43 12.75 -11.46 12.89
C ARG A 43 12.41 -10.85 14.25
N ALA A 44 11.51 -11.51 14.97
CA ALA A 44 11.29 -11.24 16.39
C ALA A 44 12.63 -11.34 17.16
N PRO A 45 12.87 -10.45 18.14
CA PRO A 45 14.10 -10.46 18.93
C PRO A 45 14.28 -11.80 19.65
N ARG A 46 15.53 -12.26 19.71
CA ARG A 46 15.90 -13.47 20.46
C ARG A 46 16.63 -13.08 21.74
N PRO A 47 16.61 -13.91 22.80
CA PRO A 47 17.37 -13.62 24.02
C PRO A 47 18.85 -13.35 23.73
N ALA A 48 19.43 -12.36 24.40
CA ALA A 48 20.86 -12.09 24.32
C ALA A 48 21.67 -13.30 24.80
N ALA A 49 22.82 -13.54 24.15
CA ALA A 49 23.75 -14.59 24.58
C ALA A 49 24.33 -14.26 25.97
N GLY A 50 24.54 -15.29 26.78
CA GLY A 50 25.28 -15.17 28.03
C GLY A 50 26.76 -14.84 27.78
N TRP A 51 27.41 -14.20 28.75
CA TRP A 51 28.86 -13.93 28.71
C TRP A 51 29.56 -14.39 29.98
N GLU A 52 30.83 -14.77 29.83
CA GLU A 52 31.71 -15.08 30.95
C GLU A 52 32.40 -13.82 31.47
N GLY A 53 32.73 -13.81 32.77
CA GLY A 53 33.39 -12.67 33.42
C GLY A 53 32.46 -11.48 33.66
N VAL A 54 33.05 -10.29 33.74
CA VAL A 54 32.36 -9.02 34.04
C VAL A 54 32.36 -8.14 32.80
N ARG A 55 31.17 -7.85 32.26
CA ARG A 55 30.98 -6.92 31.14
C ARG A 55 30.92 -5.49 31.67
N ARG A 56 31.69 -4.58 31.09
CA ARG A 56 31.62 -3.15 31.40
C ARG A 56 30.42 -2.51 30.70
N ALA A 57 29.61 -1.82 31.48
CA ALA A 57 28.43 -1.09 31.05
C ALA A 57 28.63 0.41 31.32
N ASP A 58 29.72 0.98 30.81
CA ASP A 58 30.15 2.36 31.05
C ASP A 58 29.98 3.30 29.84
N LYS A 59 29.47 2.78 28.71
CA LYS A 59 29.25 3.52 27.46
C LYS A 59 27.92 3.17 26.83
N PHE A 60 27.29 4.14 26.18
CA PHE A 60 26.13 3.88 25.33
C PHE A 60 26.52 2.93 24.18
N ALA A 61 25.60 2.03 23.84
CA ALA A 61 25.74 1.18 22.67
C ALA A 61 25.45 1.97 21.37
N PRO A 62 25.78 1.41 20.19
CA PRO A 62 25.42 2.03 18.92
C PRO A 62 23.92 2.32 18.79
N GLU A 63 23.60 3.40 18.08
CA GLU A 63 22.22 3.71 17.69
C GLU A 63 21.76 2.73 16.61
N CYS A 64 20.45 2.46 16.54
CA CYS A 64 19.93 1.65 15.45
C CYS A 64 20.12 2.38 14.11
N VAL A 65 20.42 1.62 13.04
CA VAL A 65 20.57 2.18 11.69
C VAL A 65 19.31 2.95 11.30
N GLN A 66 19.50 4.23 10.97
CA GLN A 66 18.44 5.18 10.69
C GLN A 66 18.89 6.21 9.64
N GLY A 67 17.92 6.85 8.99
CA GLY A 67 18.18 8.02 8.13
C GLY A 67 18.39 9.28 8.97
N GLY A 68 18.54 10.44 8.32
CA GLY A 68 18.71 11.75 8.99
C GLY A 68 17.48 12.28 9.77
N PHE A 69 16.68 11.39 10.35
CA PHE A 69 15.59 11.72 11.27
C PHE A 69 16.15 11.98 12.66
N GLY A 70 16.62 13.20 12.87
CA GLY A 70 17.22 13.65 14.12
C GLY A 70 18.46 14.48 13.82
N ALA A 71 18.43 15.76 14.23
CA ALA A 71 19.65 16.53 14.28
C ALA A 71 20.60 15.81 15.24
N GLY A 72 21.72 15.30 14.73
CA GLY A 72 22.84 14.95 15.60
C GLY A 72 23.16 16.17 16.49
N PRO A 73 23.63 15.95 17.74
CA PRO A 73 23.86 17.04 18.67
C PRO A 73 24.68 18.15 18.01
N ALA A 74 24.21 19.39 18.11
CA ALA A 74 24.93 20.56 17.62
C ALA A 74 26.32 20.59 18.28
N GLY A 75 27.35 20.18 17.54
CA GLY A 75 28.75 20.17 18.00
C GLY A 75 29.29 18.85 18.58
N GLY A 76 28.58 17.72 18.48
CA GLY A 76 29.09 16.38 18.87
C GLY A 76 29.50 15.51 17.68
N GLN A 77 30.39 14.52 17.88
CA GLN A 77 30.58 13.43 16.90
C GLN A 77 29.26 12.67 16.75
N SER A 78 28.79 12.47 15.51
CA SER A 78 27.65 11.61 15.23
C SER A 78 27.85 10.24 15.86
N PRO A 79 26.89 9.73 16.66
CA PRO A 79 26.97 8.41 17.27
C PRO A 79 27.15 7.32 16.21
N THR A 80 27.87 6.25 16.56
CA THR A 80 28.01 5.10 15.65
C THR A 80 26.66 4.40 15.50
N MET A 81 26.21 4.17 14.27
CA MET A 81 25.01 3.39 13.96
C MET A 81 25.36 1.93 13.68
N SER A 82 24.50 1.00 14.11
CA SER A 82 24.65 -0.44 13.86
C SER A 82 23.30 -1.15 13.88
N GLU A 83 23.17 -2.27 13.17
CA GLU A 83 22.05 -3.19 13.35
C GLU A 83 22.13 -3.91 14.70
N ASP A 84 23.34 -4.11 15.23
CA ASP A 84 23.56 -4.50 16.63
C ASP A 84 23.29 -3.30 17.55
N CYS A 85 22.00 -3.04 17.80
CA CYS A 85 21.53 -1.87 18.56
C CYS A 85 20.53 -2.20 19.69
N LEU A 86 20.21 -3.47 19.95
CA LEU A 86 19.22 -3.88 20.96
C LEU A 86 19.79 -3.88 22.38
N TYR A 87 20.02 -2.67 22.89
CA TYR A 87 20.58 -2.39 24.21
C TYR A 87 19.67 -1.47 25.04
N LEU A 88 19.85 -1.50 26.35
CA LEU A 88 19.20 -0.61 27.30
C LEU A 88 20.20 -0.01 28.28
N ASN A 89 19.78 1.05 28.98
CA ASN A 89 20.55 1.74 29.99
C ASN A 89 19.76 1.84 31.30
N VAL A 90 20.43 1.85 32.45
CA VAL A 90 19.81 1.90 33.79
C VAL A 90 20.50 2.95 34.65
N TRP A 91 19.72 3.89 35.20
CA TRP A 91 20.14 4.81 36.27
C TRP A 91 19.42 4.41 37.55
N THR A 92 20.17 3.96 38.56
CA THR A 92 19.58 3.50 39.82
C THR A 92 20.10 4.31 41.02
N PRO A 93 19.20 4.86 41.86
CA PRO A 93 19.56 5.42 43.16
C PRO A 93 19.67 4.35 44.25
N ALA A 94 19.43 3.07 43.92
CA ALA A 94 19.45 1.98 44.88
C ALA A 94 20.85 1.80 45.48
N LYS A 95 20.88 1.53 46.78
CA LYS A 95 22.05 1.10 47.54
C LYS A 95 22.16 -0.42 47.55
N SER A 96 21.05 -1.13 47.37
CA SER A 96 21.01 -2.60 47.37
C SER A 96 19.91 -3.16 46.45
N ALA A 97 20.03 -4.43 46.07
CA ALA A 97 19.00 -5.15 45.32
C ALA A 97 17.66 -5.30 46.09
N SER A 98 17.66 -5.13 47.41
CA SER A 98 16.44 -5.23 48.23
C SER A 98 15.63 -3.93 48.31
N ASP A 99 16.11 -2.82 47.74
CA ASP A 99 15.46 -1.50 47.89
C ASP A 99 14.09 -1.41 47.21
N ARG A 100 13.83 -2.22 46.16
CA ARG A 100 12.53 -2.33 45.44
C ARG A 100 11.95 -0.97 45.04
N ILE A 101 12.74 -0.19 44.32
CA ILE A 101 12.41 1.16 43.87
C ILE A 101 11.54 1.08 42.58
N PRO A 102 10.44 1.84 42.47
CA PRO A 102 9.63 1.90 41.25
C PRO A 102 10.45 2.25 40.00
N VAL A 103 10.11 1.64 38.87
CA VAL A 103 10.88 1.67 37.63
C VAL A 103 10.14 2.50 36.59
N LEU A 104 10.81 3.47 35.99
CA LEU A 104 10.30 4.32 34.92
C LEU A 104 11.09 4.05 33.62
N VAL A 105 10.42 3.61 32.57
CA VAL A 105 11.03 3.06 31.34
C VAL A 105 10.76 3.97 30.13
N TRP A 106 11.80 4.65 29.65
CA TRP A 106 11.77 5.57 28.52
C TRP A 106 11.81 4.84 27.17
N ILE A 107 10.85 5.19 26.31
CA ILE A 107 10.77 4.80 24.89
C ILE A 107 10.87 6.09 24.07
N TYR A 108 11.95 6.25 23.31
CA TYR A 108 12.18 7.48 22.55
C TYR A 108 11.27 7.62 21.32
N GLY A 109 11.00 8.86 20.93
CA GLY A 109 10.26 9.27 19.72
C GLY A 109 11.07 9.17 18.42
N GLY A 110 10.77 10.02 17.44
CA GLY A 110 11.46 10.02 16.13
C GLY A 110 10.68 9.36 15.00
N GLY A 111 9.34 9.37 15.09
CA GLY A 111 8.45 8.94 14.01
C GLY A 111 8.64 7.48 13.60
N PHE A 112 9.16 6.61 14.48
CA PHE A 112 9.59 5.24 14.19
C PHE A 112 10.72 5.11 13.17
N ASN A 113 11.35 6.20 12.75
CA ASN A 113 12.37 6.23 11.68
C ASN A 113 13.73 6.74 12.16
N GLY A 114 13.80 7.28 13.38
CA GLY A 114 15.03 7.68 14.05
C GLY A 114 14.84 7.80 15.55
N GLY A 115 15.85 8.33 16.25
CA GLY A 115 15.89 8.44 17.71
C GLY A 115 16.89 7.48 18.36
N ALA A 116 17.25 7.77 19.60
CA ALA A 116 18.23 6.99 20.36
C ALA A 116 18.13 7.22 21.87
N THR A 117 18.67 6.26 22.63
CA THR A 117 18.78 6.36 24.10
C THR A 117 19.96 7.23 24.58
N SER A 118 20.84 7.62 23.67
CA SER A 118 22.04 8.45 23.89
C SER A 118 21.77 9.95 23.80
N ILE A 119 20.55 10.38 23.46
CA ILE A 119 20.20 11.79 23.27
C ILE A 119 20.31 12.53 24.62
N PRO A 120 21.16 13.58 24.76
CA PRO A 120 21.41 14.25 26.03
C PRO A 120 20.17 14.81 26.73
N THR A 121 19.22 15.37 25.96
CA THR A 121 17.95 15.93 26.47
C THR A 121 17.10 14.90 27.22
N SER A 122 17.34 13.60 27.02
CA SER A 122 16.61 12.48 27.62
C SER A 122 17.47 11.66 28.61
N SER A 123 18.54 12.24 29.14
CA SER A 123 19.39 11.55 30.12
C SER A 123 18.73 11.43 31.48
N GLY A 124 18.84 10.26 32.12
CA GLY A 124 17.93 9.85 33.18
C GLY A 124 18.21 10.27 34.61
N GLU A 125 19.33 10.95 34.86
CA GLU A 125 19.86 11.15 36.21
C GLU A 125 18.98 12.03 37.10
N VAL A 126 18.30 13.02 36.53
CA VAL A 126 17.44 13.93 37.30
C VAL A 126 16.22 13.18 37.84
N LEU A 127 15.53 12.43 36.97
CA LEU A 127 14.40 11.57 37.34
C LEU A 127 14.84 10.51 38.36
N ALA A 128 15.98 9.84 38.12
CA ALA A 128 16.48 8.81 39.02
C ALA A 128 16.76 9.35 40.43
N ARG A 129 17.37 10.55 40.54
CA ARG A 129 17.61 11.22 41.84
C ARG A 129 16.33 11.59 42.58
N LYS A 130 15.20 11.70 41.89
CA LYS A 130 13.87 11.90 42.51
C LYS A 130 13.26 10.60 43.01
N GLY A 131 13.99 9.47 42.99
CA GLY A 131 13.63 8.24 43.68
C GLY A 131 12.86 7.24 42.82
N VAL A 132 13.27 7.11 41.55
CA VAL A 132 12.85 6.02 40.66
C VAL A 132 14.10 5.37 40.06
N VAL A 133 14.00 4.12 39.60
CA VAL A 133 15.00 3.54 38.70
C VAL A 133 14.60 3.93 37.29
N LEU A 134 15.43 4.70 36.58
CA LEU A 134 15.17 4.99 35.17
C LEU A 134 15.81 3.93 34.29
N VAL A 135 15.06 3.43 33.31
CA VAL A 135 15.56 2.59 32.22
C VAL A 135 15.27 3.28 30.89
N SER A 136 16.20 3.28 29.93
CA SER A 136 15.91 3.67 28.54
C SER A 136 16.19 2.50 27.61
N ILE A 137 15.29 2.24 26.66
CA ILE A 137 15.35 1.07 25.77
C ILE A 137 15.53 1.49 24.31
N ALA A 138 16.41 0.80 23.59
CA ALA A 138 16.52 0.91 22.14
C ALA A 138 15.63 -0.09 21.42
N TYR A 139 15.13 0.30 20.25
CA TYR A 139 14.31 -0.54 19.37
C TYR A 139 14.66 -0.26 17.91
N ARG A 140 14.53 -1.27 17.04
CA ARG A 140 14.77 -1.08 15.60
C ARG A 140 13.78 -0.06 15.02
N VAL A 141 14.30 0.81 14.15
CA VAL A 141 13.55 1.88 13.48
C VAL A 141 13.57 1.70 11.96
N GLY A 142 12.78 2.51 11.26
CA GLY A 142 12.71 2.56 9.81
C GLY A 142 12.29 1.21 9.20
N PRO A 143 12.71 0.92 7.96
CA PRO A 143 12.40 -0.37 7.32
C PRO A 143 12.98 -1.57 8.09
N LEU A 144 14.04 -1.39 8.89
CA LEU A 144 14.61 -2.48 9.69
C LEU A 144 13.72 -2.87 10.88
N GLY A 145 12.95 -1.91 11.41
CA GLY A 145 12.01 -2.13 12.51
C GLY A 145 10.58 -2.47 12.08
N PHE A 146 10.18 -2.08 10.85
CA PHE A 146 8.75 -2.04 10.48
C PHE A 146 8.39 -2.59 9.09
N LEU A 147 9.33 -3.23 8.35
CA LEU A 147 9.03 -3.83 7.05
C LEU A 147 8.14 -5.08 7.17
N ALA A 148 6.98 -5.07 6.50
CA ALA A 148 6.17 -6.26 6.26
C ALA A 148 6.38 -6.75 4.81
N HIS A 149 6.32 -8.06 4.57
CA HIS A 149 6.44 -8.65 3.24
C HIS A 149 5.82 -10.06 3.24
N PRO A 150 5.19 -10.53 2.14
CA PRO A 150 4.58 -11.86 2.12
C PRO A 150 5.54 -13.00 2.48
N GLU A 151 6.79 -12.98 1.98
CA GLU A 151 7.82 -13.95 2.38
C GLU A 151 8.17 -13.88 3.88
N LEU A 152 8.18 -12.69 4.50
CA LEU A 152 8.44 -12.55 5.94
C LEU A 152 7.28 -13.12 6.76
N SER A 153 6.04 -12.85 6.33
CA SER A 153 4.86 -13.44 6.95
C SER A 153 4.85 -14.97 6.80
N ALA A 154 5.21 -15.49 5.63
CA ALA A 154 5.33 -16.94 5.41
C ALA A 154 6.41 -17.60 6.28
N GLU A 155 7.52 -16.92 6.56
CA GLU A 155 8.58 -17.40 7.47
C GLU A 155 8.21 -17.33 8.96
N SER A 156 7.25 -16.47 9.31
CA SER A 156 6.84 -16.22 10.69
C SER A 156 5.91 -17.34 11.20
N PRO A 157 6.13 -17.89 12.41
CA PRO A 157 5.21 -18.87 13.00
C PRO A 157 3.77 -18.38 13.14
N GLU A 158 3.59 -17.06 13.27
CA GLU A 158 2.29 -16.41 13.44
C GLU A 158 1.68 -15.96 12.10
N HIS A 159 2.35 -16.25 10.98
CA HIS A 159 1.93 -15.87 9.63
C HIS A 159 1.76 -14.36 9.39
N VAL A 160 2.56 -13.54 10.07
CA VAL A 160 2.52 -12.06 10.00
C VAL A 160 3.93 -11.44 10.03
N SER A 161 4.06 -10.17 9.59
CA SER A 161 5.32 -9.41 9.57
C SER A 161 5.12 -7.90 9.76
N GLY A 162 6.21 -7.15 10.01
CA GLY A 162 6.18 -5.69 10.21
C GLY A 162 6.72 -5.27 11.58
N ASN A 163 5.94 -5.46 12.64
CA ASN A 163 6.07 -4.86 13.99
C ASN A 163 7.32 -5.25 14.84
N TYR A 164 8.50 -5.43 14.23
CA TYR A 164 9.72 -5.84 14.93
C TYR A 164 10.18 -4.84 15.99
N GLY A 165 10.04 -3.54 15.73
CA GLY A 165 10.36 -2.49 16.72
C GLY A 165 9.48 -2.57 17.98
N LEU A 166 8.19 -2.89 17.84
CA LEU A 166 7.31 -3.12 19.00
C LEU A 166 7.69 -4.41 19.75
N LEU A 167 8.06 -5.46 19.01
CA LEU A 167 8.57 -6.70 19.60
C LEU A 167 9.88 -6.49 20.35
N ASP A 168 10.76 -5.59 19.89
CA ASP A 168 11.98 -5.19 20.60
C ASP A 168 11.64 -4.53 21.95
N MET A 169 10.66 -3.62 21.96
CA MET A 169 10.19 -2.99 23.19
C MET A 169 9.61 -4.02 24.17
N ILE A 170 8.79 -4.96 23.68
CA ILE A 170 8.23 -6.05 24.48
C ILE A 170 9.36 -6.93 25.07
N ALA A 171 10.38 -7.26 24.28
CA ALA A 171 11.52 -8.04 24.75
C ALA A 171 12.34 -7.29 25.81
N ALA A 172 12.53 -5.97 25.66
CA ALA A 172 13.18 -5.15 26.68
C ALA A 172 12.36 -5.11 27.99
N LEU A 173 11.04 -4.99 27.91
CA LEU A 173 10.17 -5.04 29.08
C LEU A 173 10.19 -6.41 29.77
N GLN A 174 10.20 -7.51 29.00
CA GLN A 174 10.40 -8.85 29.54
C GLN A 174 11.76 -9.00 30.22
N TRP A 175 12.83 -8.41 29.66
CA TRP A 175 14.14 -8.38 30.29
C TRP A 175 14.10 -7.60 31.61
N ILE A 176 13.43 -6.44 31.64
CA ILE A 176 13.25 -5.61 32.85
C ILE A 176 12.53 -6.41 33.94
N LYS A 177 11.41 -7.08 33.62
CA LYS A 177 10.67 -7.93 34.58
C LYS A 177 11.55 -9.00 35.23
N LYS A 178 12.47 -9.59 34.45
CA LYS A 178 13.37 -10.65 34.94
C LYS A 178 14.58 -10.11 35.72
N ASN A 179 15.11 -8.94 35.36
CA ASN A 179 16.44 -8.52 35.79
C ASN A 179 16.47 -7.26 36.67
N ILE A 180 15.44 -6.40 36.63
CA ILE A 180 15.53 -5.06 37.25
C ILE A 180 15.68 -5.10 38.78
N ALA A 181 15.23 -6.19 39.41
CA ALA A 181 15.43 -6.43 40.84
C ALA A 181 16.91 -6.47 41.24
N ALA A 182 17.80 -6.93 40.35
CA ALA A 182 19.25 -6.92 40.61
C ALA A 182 19.82 -5.50 40.71
N PHE A 183 19.17 -4.52 40.09
CA PHE A 183 19.51 -3.10 40.14
C PHE A 183 18.78 -2.35 41.26
N GLY A 184 18.06 -3.08 42.12
CA GLY A 184 17.23 -2.52 43.20
C GLY A 184 15.87 -2.00 42.75
N GLY A 185 15.49 -2.21 41.48
CA GLY A 185 14.16 -1.86 40.99
C GLY A 185 13.07 -2.86 41.41
N ASP A 186 11.82 -2.42 41.43
CA ASP A 186 10.67 -3.30 41.65
C ASP A 186 10.06 -3.75 40.31
N PRO A 187 10.20 -5.03 39.91
CA PRO A 187 9.60 -5.53 38.68
C PRO A 187 8.07 -5.51 38.70
N ASN A 188 7.43 -5.30 39.85
CA ASN A 188 5.97 -5.17 39.97
C ASN A 188 5.50 -3.72 40.07
N LYS A 189 6.38 -2.74 39.85
CA LYS A 189 6.05 -1.32 39.74
C LYS A 189 6.80 -0.69 38.59
N VAL A 190 6.46 -1.12 37.37
CA VAL A 190 7.05 -0.64 36.13
C VAL A 190 6.07 0.32 35.46
N THR A 191 6.51 1.54 35.18
CA THR A 191 5.78 2.52 34.38
C THR A 191 6.53 2.76 33.09
N ILE A 192 5.86 2.61 31.94
CA ILE A 192 6.43 2.97 30.64
C ILE A 192 6.10 4.43 30.32
N PHE A 193 7.03 5.16 29.71
CA PHE A 193 6.78 6.51 29.22
C PHE A 193 7.51 6.78 27.90
N GLY A 194 6.95 7.63 27.06
CA GLY A 194 7.53 7.97 25.77
C GLY A 194 6.88 9.19 25.15
N GLU A 195 7.61 9.81 24.22
CA GLU A 195 7.15 10.98 23.45
C GLU A 195 7.02 10.66 21.96
N SER A 196 6.07 11.30 21.27
CA SER A 196 5.85 11.14 19.82
C SER A 196 5.64 9.67 19.44
N ALA A 197 6.45 9.11 18.53
CA ALA A 197 6.45 7.69 18.22
C ALA A 197 6.65 6.78 19.45
N GLY A 198 7.39 7.23 20.46
CA GLY A 198 7.52 6.55 21.74
C GLY A 198 6.22 6.58 22.56
N GLY A 199 5.51 7.72 22.59
CA GLY A 199 4.19 7.83 23.21
C GLY A 199 3.12 7.02 22.45
N ILE A 200 3.17 7.03 21.12
CA ILE A 200 2.37 6.17 20.25
C ILE A 200 2.67 4.70 20.57
N ALA A 201 3.93 4.32 20.73
CA ALA A 201 4.31 2.97 21.12
C ALA A 201 3.81 2.60 22.53
N VAL A 202 3.86 3.51 23.50
CA VAL A 202 3.22 3.32 24.81
C VAL A 202 1.73 3.04 24.65
N SER A 203 1.03 3.81 23.82
CA SER A 203 -0.39 3.60 23.51
C SER A 203 -0.63 2.21 22.89
N MET A 204 0.22 1.80 21.94
CA MET A 204 0.15 0.48 21.29
C MET A 204 0.45 -0.68 22.25
N LEU A 205 1.40 -0.52 23.16
CA LEU A 205 1.70 -1.51 24.20
C LEU A 205 0.53 -1.66 25.19
N CYS A 206 -0.18 -0.56 25.49
CA CYS A 206 -1.44 -0.63 26.24
C CYS A 206 -2.54 -1.40 25.48
N ALA A 207 -2.51 -1.43 24.15
CA ALA A 207 -3.46 -2.19 23.33
C ALA A 207 -3.00 -3.63 23.00
N SER A 208 -1.70 -3.93 23.13
CA SER A 208 -1.14 -5.22 22.74
C SER A 208 -1.34 -6.30 23.82
N PRO A 209 -1.89 -7.48 23.47
CA PRO A 209 -1.97 -8.61 24.40
C PRO A 209 -0.60 -9.19 24.77
N LEU A 210 0.43 -8.96 23.94
CA LEU A 210 1.79 -9.45 24.19
C LEU A 210 2.51 -8.67 25.31
N ALA A 211 1.98 -7.50 25.68
CA ALA A 211 2.55 -6.65 26.72
C ALA A 211 1.84 -6.79 28.08
N THR A 212 0.84 -7.68 28.19
CA THR A 212 0.09 -7.90 29.43
C THR A 212 0.99 -8.30 30.59
N GLY A 213 0.86 -7.59 31.72
CA GLY A 213 1.63 -7.83 32.95
C GLY A 213 3.09 -7.36 32.92
N LEU A 214 3.51 -6.67 31.85
CA LEU A 214 4.86 -6.12 31.75
C LEU A 214 5.02 -4.74 32.39
N PHE A 215 3.92 -4.01 32.61
CA PHE A 215 3.88 -2.70 33.25
C PHE A 215 2.57 -2.50 34.04
N GLU A 216 2.61 -1.54 34.96
CA GLU A 216 1.54 -1.18 35.92
C GLU A 216 1.21 0.33 35.88
N GLY A 217 1.78 1.06 34.93
CA GLY A 217 1.44 2.43 34.60
C GLY A 217 1.96 2.81 33.22
N ALA A 218 1.30 3.76 32.57
CA ALA A 218 1.73 4.25 31.26
C ALA A 218 1.66 5.77 31.18
N ILE A 219 2.66 6.39 30.58
CA ILE A 219 2.70 7.83 30.32
C ILE A 219 2.91 8.07 28.83
N SER A 220 2.05 8.86 28.20
CA SER A 220 2.16 9.17 26.77
C SER A 220 2.21 10.67 26.53
N GLU A 221 3.35 11.12 26.02
CA GLU A 221 3.63 12.51 25.68
C GLU A 221 3.43 12.68 24.17
N SER A 222 2.40 13.42 23.76
CA SER A 222 2.09 13.67 22.34
C SER A 222 1.98 12.39 21.50
N GLY A 223 1.28 11.37 22.02
CA GLY A 223 1.17 10.08 21.35
C GLY A 223 -0.13 9.30 21.61
N GLY A 224 -0.72 8.78 20.55
CA GLY A 224 -1.86 7.86 20.57
C GLY A 224 -2.14 7.28 19.17
N SER A 225 -2.76 6.10 19.10
CA SER A 225 -2.99 5.38 17.83
C SER A 225 -4.44 4.96 17.61
N PHE A 226 -5.38 5.87 17.89
CA PHE A 226 -6.82 5.62 17.82
C PHE A 226 -7.47 5.90 16.45
N GLY A 227 -6.73 6.25 15.41
CA GLY A 227 -7.30 6.46 14.07
C GLY A 227 -7.45 5.12 13.33
N PRO A 228 -8.50 4.93 12.52
CA PRO A 228 -8.62 3.71 11.74
C PRO A 228 -7.47 3.59 10.73
N PRO A 229 -7.04 2.37 10.36
CA PRO A 229 -6.02 2.18 9.35
C PRO A 229 -6.36 2.87 8.01
N ARG A 230 -5.36 3.45 7.35
CA ARG A 230 -5.51 4.12 6.05
C ARG A 230 -4.27 3.91 5.20
N ARG A 231 -4.45 3.40 3.97
CA ARG A 231 -3.32 3.04 3.09
C ARG A 231 -2.53 4.27 2.64
N ALA A 232 -3.18 5.35 2.20
CA ALA A 232 -2.47 6.56 1.79
C ALA A 232 -1.69 7.26 2.92
N GLY A 233 -2.03 6.98 4.18
CA GLY A 233 -1.53 7.70 5.35
C GLY A 233 -2.02 9.15 5.42
N GLN A 234 -2.47 9.58 6.59
CA GLN A 234 -2.77 10.97 6.90
C GLN A 234 -2.36 11.26 8.35
N PRO A 235 -2.16 12.53 8.75
CA PRO A 235 -1.90 12.86 10.15
C PRO A 235 -2.96 12.23 11.09
N GLY A 236 -2.55 11.29 11.95
CA GLY A 236 -3.44 10.53 12.83
C GLY A 236 -3.98 9.19 12.28
N GLU A 237 -3.77 8.90 10.99
CA GLU A 237 -4.24 7.69 10.30
C GLU A 237 -3.07 6.96 9.63
N ASN A 238 -1.95 6.83 10.34
CA ASN A 238 -0.70 6.28 9.77
C ASN A 238 -0.64 4.74 9.77
N MET A 239 -1.44 4.08 10.61
CA MET A 239 -1.50 2.63 10.67
C MET A 239 -2.01 2.04 9.36
N ARG A 240 -1.44 0.90 8.95
CA ARG A 240 -1.86 0.14 7.76
C ARG A 240 -2.37 -1.24 8.15
N LEU A 241 -3.21 -1.83 7.30
CA LEU A 241 -3.50 -3.26 7.37
C LEU A 241 -2.25 -4.05 6.96
N LEU A 242 -2.08 -5.28 7.46
CA LEU A 242 -0.94 -6.14 7.10
C LEU A 242 -0.78 -6.29 5.59
N ALA A 243 -1.86 -6.62 4.87
CA ALA A 243 -1.83 -6.80 3.42
C ALA A 243 -1.35 -5.55 2.67
N ASP A 244 -1.70 -4.35 3.18
CA ASP A 244 -1.23 -3.11 2.60
C ASP A 244 0.27 -2.91 2.83
N ALA A 245 0.72 -3.15 4.07
CA ALA A 245 2.13 -3.06 4.44
C ALA A 245 3.00 -4.09 3.70
N GLU A 246 2.49 -5.30 3.47
CA GLU A 246 3.16 -6.35 2.69
C GLU A 246 3.36 -5.96 1.23
N ARG A 247 2.33 -5.35 0.61
CA ARG A 247 2.43 -4.83 -0.75
C ARG A 247 3.44 -3.69 -0.83
N ASP A 248 3.48 -2.81 0.16
CA ASP A 248 4.51 -1.77 0.24
C ASP A 248 5.90 -2.39 0.41
N GLY A 249 6.00 -3.52 1.12
CA GLY A 249 7.23 -4.29 1.21
C GLY A 249 7.70 -4.86 -0.12
N VAL A 250 6.79 -5.34 -0.97
CA VAL A 250 7.12 -5.79 -2.33
C VAL A 250 7.63 -4.62 -3.17
N GLU A 251 7.00 -3.45 -3.06
CA GLU A 251 7.45 -2.23 -3.72
C GLU A 251 8.82 -1.77 -3.21
N PHE A 252 9.07 -1.87 -1.91
CA PHE A 252 10.37 -1.62 -1.29
C PHE A 252 11.45 -2.57 -1.81
N ALA A 253 11.16 -3.87 -1.89
CA ALA A 253 12.09 -4.86 -2.44
C ALA A 253 12.47 -4.54 -3.89
N ARG A 254 11.46 -4.22 -4.72
CA ARG A 254 11.65 -3.78 -6.10
C ARG A 254 12.50 -2.51 -6.18
N ALA A 255 12.21 -1.51 -5.35
CA ALA A 255 12.97 -0.25 -5.31
C ALA A 255 14.43 -0.44 -4.86
N ALA A 256 14.71 -1.42 -4.01
CA ALA A 256 16.06 -1.82 -3.61
C ALA A 256 16.80 -2.63 -4.69
N GLY A 257 16.10 -3.07 -5.74
CA GLY A 257 16.62 -3.98 -6.76
C GLY A 257 16.80 -5.41 -6.24
N ALA A 258 15.88 -5.88 -5.39
CA ALA A 258 15.82 -7.24 -4.86
C ALA A 258 14.56 -7.96 -5.34
N ALA A 259 14.69 -9.24 -5.66
CA ALA A 259 13.57 -10.11 -6.01
C ALA A 259 13.02 -10.91 -4.83
N SER A 260 13.71 -10.93 -3.68
CA SER A 260 13.30 -11.70 -2.48
C SER A 260 13.84 -11.10 -1.18
N ILE A 261 13.30 -11.53 -0.04
CA ILE A 261 13.81 -11.20 1.30
C ILE A 261 15.22 -11.75 1.52
N ALA A 262 15.53 -12.92 0.96
CA ALA A 262 16.87 -13.51 1.05
C ALA A 262 17.94 -12.62 0.39
N GLU A 263 17.61 -11.92 -0.70
CA GLU A 263 18.48 -10.93 -1.32
C GLU A 263 18.58 -9.66 -0.47
N LEU A 264 17.45 -9.16 0.05
CA LEU A 264 17.42 -7.99 0.92
C LEU A 264 18.24 -8.16 2.21
N ARG A 265 18.23 -9.36 2.83
CA ARG A 265 19.06 -9.67 4.02
C ARG A 265 20.55 -9.59 3.75
N LYS A 266 20.99 -9.79 2.50
CA LYS A 266 22.41 -9.69 2.10
C LYS A 266 22.83 -8.25 1.78
N MET A 267 21.87 -7.32 1.63
CA MET A 267 22.19 -5.94 1.30
C MET A 267 22.75 -5.18 2.52
N PRO A 268 23.69 -4.24 2.31
CA PRO A 268 24.07 -3.27 3.33
C PRO A 268 22.88 -2.43 3.77
N ALA A 269 22.82 -2.08 5.06
CA ALA A 269 21.70 -1.35 5.63
C ALA A 269 21.52 0.04 4.99
N GLU A 270 22.60 0.68 4.55
CA GLU A 270 22.60 1.97 3.86
C GLU A 270 21.83 1.92 2.53
N LYS A 271 21.96 0.80 1.80
CA LYS A 271 21.22 0.59 0.54
C LYS A 271 19.72 0.43 0.82
N LEU A 272 19.37 -0.24 1.92
CA LEU A 272 17.99 -0.39 2.36
C LEU A 272 17.38 0.98 2.74
N LEU A 273 18.14 1.80 3.47
CA LEU A 273 17.71 3.17 3.79
C LEU A 273 17.46 3.99 2.51
N ALA A 274 18.34 3.93 1.52
CA ALA A 274 18.17 4.65 0.25
C ALA A 274 16.96 4.18 -0.60
N ALA A 275 16.54 2.93 -0.43
CA ALA A 275 15.35 2.37 -1.08
C ALA A 275 14.04 2.80 -0.40
N THR A 276 14.08 3.31 0.83
CA THR A 276 12.89 3.70 1.60
C THR A 276 12.12 4.81 0.88
N ARG A 277 10.79 4.71 0.87
CA ARG A 277 9.87 5.72 0.35
C ARG A 277 8.85 6.01 1.44
N GLY A 278 8.71 7.29 1.83
CA GLY A 278 7.87 7.67 2.97
C GLY A 278 8.46 7.22 4.32
N LEU A 279 7.60 7.19 5.35
CA LEU A 279 7.95 6.75 6.70
C LEU A 279 7.57 5.28 6.91
N ALA A 280 8.46 4.50 7.52
CA ALA A 280 8.07 3.19 8.04
C ALA A 280 7.19 3.37 9.28
N TRP A 281 6.21 2.50 9.48
CA TRP A 281 5.22 2.61 10.55
C TRP A 281 4.75 1.23 11.03
N PRO A 282 4.33 1.05 12.31
CA PRO A 282 3.63 -0.15 12.74
C PRO A 282 2.39 -0.48 11.88
N ASN A 283 2.02 -1.75 11.82
CA ASN A 283 0.82 -2.20 11.11
C ASN A 283 -0.15 -2.96 12.05
N THR A 284 -1.39 -3.08 11.61
CA THR A 284 -2.38 -3.97 12.23
C THR A 284 -2.18 -5.37 11.65
N ASP A 285 -1.49 -6.21 12.40
CA ASP A 285 -1.04 -7.54 11.96
C ASP A 285 -1.93 -8.69 12.45
N GLY A 286 -2.85 -8.44 13.37
CA GLY A 286 -3.67 -9.51 13.96
C GLY A 286 -2.99 -10.24 15.13
N TRP A 287 -1.75 -9.87 15.49
CA TRP A 287 -0.97 -10.53 16.55
C TRP A 287 -0.36 -9.55 17.56
N VAL A 288 0.63 -8.75 17.14
CA VAL A 288 1.25 -7.73 18.01
C VAL A 288 0.24 -6.60 18.25
N ILE A 289 -0.42 -6.15 17.18
CA ILE A 289 -1.52 -5.20 17.21
C ILE A 289 -2.72 -5.86 16.52
N PRO A 290 -3.61 -6.51 17.29
CA PRO A 290 -4.64 -7.38 16.71
C PRO A 290 -5.68 -6.69 15.82
N SER A 291 -5.92 -5.39 16.03
CA SER A 291 -6.94 -4.62 15.32
C SER A 291 -6.68 -3.12 15.52
N ASP A 292 -7.48 -2.28 14.84
CA ASP A 292 -7.67 -0.87 15.18
C ASP A 292 -7.86 -0.68 16.70
N GLN A 293 -7.12 0.26 17.29
CA GLN A 293 -7.05 0.43 18.75
C GLN A 293 -8.38 0.91 19.35
N TYR A 294 -9.14 1.74 18.64
CA TYR A 294 -10.48 2.13 19.09
C TYR A 294 -11.37 0.89 19.22
N THR A 295 -11.42 0.04 18.20
CA THR A 295 -12.17 -1.24 18.26
C THR A 295 -11.69 -2.15 19.41
N LEU A 296 -10.40 -2.20 19.70
CA LEU A 296 -9.88 -2.97 20.84
C LEU A 296 -10.39 -2.42 22.18
N TYR A 297 -10.41 -1.10 22.36
CA TYR A 297 -10.93 -0.47 23.58
C TYR A 297 -12.44 -0.66 23.71
N GLU A 298 -13.23 -0.50 22.64
CA GLU A 298 -14.67 -0.79 22.65
C GLU A 298 -14.98 -2.23 23.09
N LYS A 299 -14.14 -3.19 22.65
CA LYS A 299 -14.23 -4.61 23.04
C LYS A 299 -13.64 -4.91 24.41
N LYS A 300 -13.11 -3.90 25.13
CA LYS A 300 -12.41 -4.04 26.42
C LYS A 300 -11.20 -4.98 26.35
N GLN A 301 -10.51 -4.98 25.21
CA GLN A 301 -9.31 -5.76 24.92
C GLN A 301 -8.06 -4.87 24.99
N PHE A 302 -7.79 -4.32 26.17
CA PHE A 302 -6.63 -3.48 26.44
C PHE A 302 -6.10 -3.73 27.86
N ASN A 303 -4.84 -3.38 28.08
CA ASN A 303 -4.21 -3.44 29.39
C ASN A 303 -4.70 -2.27 30.26
N ASP A 304 -5.70 -2.51 31.11
CA ASP A 304 -6.29 -1.51 32.01
C ASP A 304 -5.32 -1.16 33.16
N THR A 305 -4.53 -0.12 32.95
CA THR A 305 -3.55 0.43 33.90
C THR A 305 -3.77 1.94 34.07
N PRO A 306 -3.33 2.57 35.18
CA PRO A 306 -3.36 4.03 35.27
C PRO A 306 -2.55 4.67 34.14
N ILE A 307 -3.08 5.75 33.58
CA ILE A 307 -2.40 6.49 32.50
C ILE A 307 -2.25 7.99 32.83
N LEU A 308 -1.13 8.57 32.42
CA LEU A 308 -0.88 10.02 32.37
C LEU A 308 -0.60 10.39 30.92
N ILE A 309 -1.43 11.22 30.29
CA ILE A 309 -1.32 11.48 28.85
C ILE A 309 -1.48 12.97 28.55
N GLY A 310 -0.92 13.44 27.44
CA GLY A 310 -1.04 14.84 27.05
C GLY A 310 -0.44 15.14 25.68
N TYR A 311 -0.46 16.41 25.31
CA TYR A 311 0.13 16.92 24.07
C TYR A 311 0.45 18.42 24.19
N ASN A 312 1.26 18.93 23.25
CA ASN A 312 1.73 20.31 23.25
C ASN A 312 0.76 21.23 22.50
N SER A 313 0.80 22.51 22.83
CA SER A 313 -0.22 23.46 22.37
C SER A 313 -0.16 23.83 20.89
N ASP A 314 0.99 23.66 20.23
CA ASP A 314 1.20 23.93 18.81
C ASP A 314 2.05 22.83 18.13
N GLU A 315 1.65 21.56 18.30
CA GLU A 315 2.24 20.41 17.58
C GLU A 315 2.38 20.67 16.07
N GLY A 316 1.37 21.34 15.50
CA GLY A 316 1.33 21.70 14.09
C GLY A 316 2.47 22.61 13.64
N ALA A 317 3.13 23.35 14.53
CA ALA A 317 4.31 24.15 14.20
C ALA A 317 5.47 23.31 13.67
N SER A 318 5.57 22.05 14.09
CA SER A 318 6.62 21.13 13.64
C SER A 318 6.30 20.44 12.31
N PHE A 319 5.02 20.35 11.92
CA PHE A 319 4.60 19.43 10.86
C PHE A 319 3.72 20.05 9.76
N SER A 320 3.10 21.19 10.01
CA SER A 320 2.19 21.82 9.05
C SER A 320 2.89 22.97 8.33
N PRO A 321 3.06 22.90 6.99
CA PRO A 321 3.56 24.04 6.22
C PRO A 321 2.53 25.19 6.23
N PRO A 322 2.96 26.44 5.97
CA PRO A 322 2.05 27.56 5.76
C PRO A 322 1.07 27.28 4.62
N ARG A 323 -0.19 27.73 4.77
CA ARG A 323 -1.25 27.56 3.76
C ARG A 323 -1.95 28.88 3.50
N THR A 324 -2.40 29.09 2.25
CA THR A 324 -3.35 30.15 1.95
C THR A 324 -4.76 29.77 2.45
N PRO A 325 -5.69 30.73 2.65
CA PRO A 325 -7.07 30.41 3.02
C PRO A 325 -7.74 29.43 2.04
N ARG A 326 -7.53 29.62 0.74
CA ARG A 326 -8.08 28.73 -0.30
C ARG A 326 -7.50 27.33 -0.21
N ASP A 327 -6.18 27.19 -0.14
CA ASP A 327 -5.53 25.87 -0.05
C ASP A 327 -5.96 25.12 1.22
N TYR A 328 -6.11 25.86 2.33
CA TYR A 328 -6.60 25.29 3.58
C TYR A 328 -8.05 24.78 3.44
N ILE A 329 -8.98 25.63 2.98
CA ILE A 329 -10.40 25.25 2.78
C ILE A 329 -10.50 24.04 1.84
N ASP A 330 -9.86 24.10 0.67
CA ASP A 330 -9.89 23.03 -0.33
C ASP A 330 -9.33 21.71 0.24
N SER A 331 -8.27 21.79 1.07
CA SER A 331 -7.70 20.61 1.71
C SER A 331 -8.60 20.02 2.80
N VAL A 332 -9.33 20.85 3.55
CA VAL A 332 -10.26 20.39 4.59
C VAL A 332 -11.47 19.72 3.95
N HIS A 333 -12.04 20.30 2.91
CA HIS A 333 -13.11 19.64 2.12
C HIS A 333 -12.65 18.31 1.53
N ARG A 334 -11.44 18.27 0.96
CA ARG A 334 -10.91 17.05 0.36
C ARG A 334 -10.71 15.94 1.39
N ARG A 335 -10.21 16.25 2.60
CA ARG A 335 -9.90 15.22 3.61
C ARG A 335 -11.12 14.78 4.41
N TYR A 336 -11.98 15.73 4.79
CA TYR A 336 -13.01 15.50 5.80
C TYR A 336 -14.43 15.44 5.22
N ALA A 337 -14.60 15.70 3.91
CA ALA A 337 -15.86 15.55 3.20
C ALA A 337 -17.05 16.19 3.93
N ALA A 338 -18.04 15.40 4.37
CA ALA A 338 -19.24 15.89 5.06
C ALA A 338 -18.96 16.58 6.41
N PHE A 339 -17.76 16.43 6.99
CA PHE A 339 -17.35 17.04 8.26
C PHE A 339 -16.60 18.37 8.05
N ALA A 340 -16.28 18.73 6.81
CA ALA A 340 -15.43 19.86 6.49
C ALA A 340 -16.00 21.20 6.98
N ASP A 341 -17.29 21.46 6.76
CA ASP A 341 -17.92 22.73 7.18
C ASP A 341 -17.92 22.89 8.70
N SER A 342 -18.19 21.81 9.44
CA SER A 342 -18.13 21.81 10.90
C SER A 342 -16.70 22.04 11.40
N LEU A 343 -15.70 21.42 10.76
CA LEU A 343 -14.30 21.67 11.08
C LEU A 343 -13.90 23.11 10.74
N LEU A 344 -14.28 23.65 9.59
CA LEU A 344 -13.98 25.04 9.22
C LEU A 344 -14.64 26.05 10.16
N LYS A 345 -15.74 25.68 10.84
CA LYS A 345 -16.33 26.49 11.91
C LYS A 345 -15.46 26.48 13.17
N SER A 346 -14.96 25.32 13.60
CA SER A 346 -14.07 25.20 14.78
C SER A 346 -12.64 25.67 14.52
N TYR A 347 -12.19 25.63 13.26
CA TYR A 347 -10.85 26.02 12.80
C TYR A 347 -10.96 27.02 11.63
N PRO A 348 -11.37 28.28 11.91
CA PRO A 348 -11.77 29.23 10.88
C PRO A 348 -10.63 29.67 9.95
N ALA A 349 -10.98 29.90 8.68
CA ALA A 349 -10.08 30.42 7.66
C ALA A 349 -10.24 31.96 7.54
N GLY A 350 -9.28 32.71 8.06
CA GLY A 350 -9.15 34.16 7.83
C GLY A 350 -7.78 34.50 7.24
N GLU A 351 -7.67 35.62 6.54
CA GLU A 351 -6.42 36.02 5.86
C GLU A 351 -5.21 36.08 6.81
N THR A 352 -5.41 36.51 8.06
CA THR A 352 -4.36 36.61 9.08
C THR A 352 -4.33 35.44 10.07
N THR A 353 -5.34 34.56 10.06
CA THR A 353 -5.51 33.50 11.08
C THR A 353 -5.26 32.09 10.55
N VAL A 354 -5.33 31.88 9.22
CA VAL A 354 -5.25 30.54 8.61
C VAL A 354 -3.97 29.79 8.98
N ALA A 355 -2.84 30.49 9.10
CA ALA A 355 -1.58 29.86 9.44
C ALA A 355 -1.63 29.18 10.82
N LYS A 356 -2.33 29.77 11.80
CA LYS A 356 -2.52 29.17 13.13
C LYS A 356 -3.61 28.09 13.12
N THR A 357 -4.76 28.37 12.52
CA THR A 357 -5.88 27.42 12.54
C THR A 357 -5.59 26.13 11.75
N ALA A 358 -4.81 26.22 10.67
CA ALA A 358 -4.31 25.05 9.96
C ALA A 358 -3.38 24.20 10.84
N ARG A 359 -2.51 24.82 11.65
CA ARG A 359 -1.67 24.12 12.64
C ARG A 359 -2.49 23.50 13.76
N ASP A 360 -3.53 24.18 14.23
CA ASP A 360 -4.43 23.64 15.26
C ASP A 360 -5.21 22.43 14.77
N LEU A 361 -5.75 22.46 13.55
CA LEU A 361 -6.39 21.29 12.97
C LEU A 361 -5.39 20.15 12.74
N ALA A 362 -4.16 20.45 12.33
CA ALA A 362 -3.11 19.44 12.20
C ALA A 362 -2.74 18.83 13.57
N ARG A 363 -2.57 19.65 14.61
CA ARG A 363 -2.33 19.23 16.00
C ARG A 363 -3.45 18.32 16.49
N ASP A 364 -4.70 18.76 16.36
CA ASP A 364 -5.84 18.03 16.91
C ASP A 364 -6.13 16.75 16.12
N SER A 365 -5.96 16.75 14.79
CA SER A 365 -6.11 15.53 13.99
C SER A 365 -4.98 14.50 14.19
N ALA A 366 -3.76 14.93 14.49
CA ALA A 366 -2.60 14.04 14.63
C ALA A 366 -2.30 13.60 16.07
N PHE A 367 -2.64 14.43 17.06
CA PHE A 367 -2.30 14.20 18.47
C PHE A 367 -3.50 14.44 19.40
N GLY A 368 -4.11 15.63 19.35
CA GLY A 368 -5.13 16.05 20.32
C GLY A 368 -6.33 15.11 20.40
N TRP A 369 -6.90 14.71 19.26
CA TRP A 369 -8.02 13.77 19.22
C TRP A 369 -7.62 12.38 19.72
N HIS A 370 -6.44 11.88 19.36
CA HIS A 370 -5.99 10.56 19.81
C HIS A 370 -5.80 10.51 21.34
N THR A 371 -5.21 11.55 21.91
CA THR A 371 -5.05 11.66 23.37
C THR A 371 -6.40 11.82 24.06
N TRP A 372 -7.29 12.67 23.51
CA TRP A 372 -8.61 12.89 24.07
C TRP A 372 -9.50 11.65 24.03
N ILE A 373 -9.57 10.96 22.89
CA ILE A 373 -10.39 9.75 22.79
C ILE A 373 -9.84 8.62 23.65
N TRP A 374 -8.51 8.50 23.78
CA TRP A 374 -7.90 7.56 24.71
C TRP A 374 -8.32 7.84 26.16
N ALA A 375 -8.22 9.10 26.60
CA ALA A 375 -8.59 9.52 27.96
C ALA A 375 -10.05 9.13 28.28
N ARG A 376 -10.95 9.41 27.34
CA ARG A 376 -12.39 9.11 27.45
C ARG A 376 -12.66 7.62 27.48
N MET A 377 -12.08 6.85 26.55
CA MET A 377 -12.29 5.40 26.50
C MET A 377 -11.70 4.70 27.73
N GLN A 378 -10.50 5.08 28.17
CA GLN A 378 -9.88 4.51 29.37
C GLN A 378 -10.74 4.77 30.61
N SER A 379 -11.20 6.02 30.81
CA SER A 379 -12.01 6.39 31.98
C SER A 379 -13.41 5.79 31.97
N ASN A 380 -14.02 5.62 30.79
CA ASN A 380 -15.38 5.08 30.65
C ASN A 380 -15.42 3.54 30.64
N LEU A 381 -14.41 2.86 30.08
CA LEU A 381 -14.42 1.42 29.84
C LEU A 381 -13.53 0.64 30.80
N GLY A 382 -12.48 1.27 31.34
CA GLY A 382 -11.57 0.71 32.32
C GLY A 382 -11.98 1.02 33.76
N LYS A 383 -11.09 0.71 34.69
CA LYS A 383 -11.22 1.00 36.13
C LYS A 383 -10.10 1.89 36.66
N SER A 384 -9.03 2.03 35.88
CA SER A 384 -7.84 2.79 36.28
C SER A 384 -8.02 4.29 36.09
N LYS A 385 -7.28 5.08 36.88
CA LYS A 385 -7.30 6.55 36.79
C LYS A 385 -6.62 7.05 35.52
N VAL A 386 -7.14 8.14 34.98
CA VAL A 386 -6.60 8.88 33.84
C VAL A 386 -6.19 10.26 34.33
N PHE A 387 -4.98 10.72 33.99
CA PHE A 387 -4.52 12.08 34.23
C PHE A 387 -4.15 12.71 32.88
N TYR A 388 -4.77 13.83 32.54
CA TYR A 388 -4.62 14.46 31.23
C TYR A 388 -3.95 15.85 31.38
N TYR A 389 -2.87 16.12 30.64
CA TYR A 389 -2.22 17.43 30.58
C TYR A 389 -2.28 18.09 29.19
N TYR A 390 -2.09 19.41 29.20
CA TYR A 390 -1.85 20.24 28.02
C TYR A 390 -0.63 21.11 28.27
N PHE A 391 0.41 20.97 27.46
CA PHE A 391 1.67 21.68 27.64
C PHE A 391 1.74 22.91 26.74
N ASP A 392 1.89 24.09 27.34
CA ASP A 392 1.85 25.38 26.65
C ASP A 392 2.89 26.35 27.23
N GLN A 393 4.04 25.82 27.64
CA GLN A 393 5.15 26.62 28.15
C GLN A 393 6.06 27.05 26.98
N HIS A 394 5.98 28.33 26.62
CA HIS A 394 6.76 28.94 25.55
C HIS A 394 7.01 30.44 25.85
N PRO A 395 7.96 31.10 25.16
CA PRO A 395 8.16 32.54 25.27
C PRO A 395 6.93 33.34 24.83
N ASP A 396 6.69 34.50 25.45
CA ASP A 396 5.69 35.44 24.96
C ASP A 396 6.12 36.03 23.60
N TYR A 397 5.36 35.72 22.55
CA TYR A 397 5.60 36.24 21.21
C TYR A 397 4.80 37.53 20.97
N PRO A 398 5.44 38.67 20.65
CA PRO A 398 4.73 39.90 20.31
C PRO A 398 3.77 39.71 19.14
N ALA A 399 2.61 40.38 19.19
CA ALA A 399 1.55 40.25 18.19
C ALA A 399 1.98 40.69 16.77
N ASP A 400 3.02 41.51 16.66
CA ASP A 400 3.63 42.00 15.42
C ASP A 400 4.86 41.18 14.97
N SER A 401 5.23 40.14 15.70
CA SER A 401 6.37 39.28 15.37
C SER A 401 6.00 38.15 14.39
N PRO A 402 6.98 37.60 13.63
CA PRO A 402 6.75 36.41 12.81
C PRO A 402 6.30 35.16 13.61
N SER A 403 6.52 35.17 14.92
CA SER A 403 6.15 34.11 15.86
C SER A 403 4.82 34.38 16.57
N ALA A 404 4.09 35.45 16.21
CA ALA A 404 2.78 35.73 16.78
C ALA A 404 1.85 34.51 16.66
N GLY A 405 1.27 34.09 17.78
CA GLY A 405 0.38 32.94 17.86
C GLY A 405 1.06 31.56 17.82
N TYR A 406 2.39 31.49 17.89
CA TYR A 406 3.07 30.21 18.15
C TYR A 406 2.88 29.78 19.60
N GLY A 407 2.59 28.50 19.80
CA GLY A 407 2.61 27.84 21.11
C GLY A 407 3.86 26.97 21.30
N ALA A 408 3.76 25.97 22.17
CA ALA A 408 4.80 24.96 22.37
C ALA A 408 4.80 23.95 21.20
N PRO A 409 5.90 23.81 20.45
CA PRO A 409 6.01 22.86 19.34
C PRO A 409 6.13 21.40 19.82
N HIS A 410 6.11 20.45 18.89
CA HIS A 410 6.26 19.02 19.18
C HIS A 410 7.55 18.68 19.93
N GLY A 411 7.44 17.83 20.95
CA GLY A 411 8.53 17.36 21.80
C GLY A 411 9.13 18.41 22.75
N ARG A 412 8.52 19.60 22.86
CA ARG A 412 9.01 20.69 23.71
C ARG A 412 8.92 20.39 25.21
N ASP A 413 8.05 19.46 25.60
CA ASP A 413 7.86 18.97 26.96
C ASP A 413 8.96 17.99 27.44
N VAL A 414 9.63 17.27 26.52
CA VAL A 414 10.66 16.28 26.89
C VAL A 414 11.77 16.86 27.77
N PRO A 415 12.42 17.99 27.43
CA PRO A 415 13.46 18.57 28.29
C PRO A 415 12.93 18.99 29.67
N TYR A 416 11.64 19.31 29.79
CA TYR A 416 11.01 19.67 31.07
C TYR A 416 10.77 18.45 31.94
N VAL A 417 10.30 17.34 31.36
CA VAL A 417 10.11 16.05 32.05
C VAL A 417 11.46 15.52 32.56
N PHE A 418 12.52 15.63 31.76
CA PHE A 418 13.85 15.15 32.13
C PHE A 418 14.66 16.15 32.96
N GLY A 419 14.25 17.41 33.06
CA GLY A 419 14.97 18.46 33.81
C GLY A 419 16.22 19.00 33.10
N HIS A 420 16.34 18.80 31.79
CA HIS A 420 17.48 19.21 30.96
C HIS A 420 17.20 20.48 30.16
N LEU A 421 16.73 21.53 30.83
CA LEU A 421 16.29 22.77 30.18
C LEU A 421 17.41 23.52 29.43
N ASN A 422 18.69 23.31 29.77
CA ASN A 422 19.80 23.97 29.09
C ASN A 422 20.05 23.41 27.67
N GLU A 423 19.44 22.28 27.33
CA GLU A 423 19.50 21.66 26.01
C GLU A 423 18.39 22.21 25.08
N LEU A 424 17.58 23.16 25.57
CA LEU A 424 16.69 23.97 24.73
C LEU A 424 17.57 24.87 23.85
N GLN A 425 17.58 24.62 22.54
CA GLN A 425 18.46 25.30 21.59
C GLN A 425 18.38 26.83 21.73
N ASN A 426 19.50 27.46 22.09
CA ASN A 426 19.71 28.91 22.11
C ASN A 426 18.80 29.72 23.06
N GLU A 427 18.14 29.07 24.02
CA GLU A 427 17.27 29.73 25.00
C GLU A 427 17.82 29.57 26.42
N GLN A 428 17.80 30.64 27.21
CA GLN A 428 18.11 30.55 28.64
C GLN A 428 16.82 30.24 29.41
N PRO A 429 16.76 29.15 30.19
CA PRO A 429 15.55 28.78 30.92
C PRO A 429 15.15 29.86 31.93
N THR A 430 13.90 30.33 31.81
CA THR A 430 13.28 31.31 32.70
C THR A 430 12.95 30.70 34.07
N ALA A 431 12.56 31.55 35.02
CA ALA A 431 12.08 31.07 36.33
C ALA A 431 10.80 30.23 36.20
N ALA A 432 9.92 30.58 35.27
CA ALA A 432 8.72 29.81 34.95
C ALA A 432 9.10 28.43 34.38
N ASP A 433 10.09 28.37 33.49
CA ASP A 433 10.50 27.10 32.88
C ASP A 433 11.02 26.12 33.93
N ARG A 434 11.83 26.62 34.87
CA ARG A 434 12.35 25.83 36.00
C ARG A 434 11.23 25.34 36.91
N LEU A 435 10.25 26.19 37.21
CA LEU A 435 9.11 25.84 38.04
C LEU A 435 8.23 24.76 37.37
N ILE A 436 7.94 24.90 36.09
CA ILE A 436 7.19 23.90 35.31
C ILE A 436 7.96 22.58 35.27
N SER A 437 9.26 22.61 34.97
CA SER A 437 10.10 21.40 34.92
C SER A 437 10.15 20.69 36.29
N ASP A 438 10.36 21.42 37.38
CA ASP A 438 10.34 20.86 38.73
C ASP A 438 9.00 20.18 39.06
N ALA A 439 7.89 20.78 38.62
CA ALA A 439 6.55 20.20 38.77
C ALA A 439 6.38 18.93 37.93
N MET A 440 6.75 18.95 36.65
CA MET A 440 6.65 17.78 35.76
C MET A 440 7.52 16.60 36.24
N VAL A 441 8.79 16.84 36.59
CA VAL A 441 9.67 15.86 37.21
C VAL A 441 9.03 15.23 38.46
N THR A 442 8.36 16.06 39.27
CA THR A 442 7.66 15.60 40.48
C THR A 442 6.42 14.77 40.14
N TYR A 443 5.57 15.23 39.22
CA TYR A 443 4.35 14.52 38.81
C TYR A 443 4.68 13.15 38.18
N TRP A 444 5.64 13.08 37.26
CA TRP A 444 6.02 11.83 36.59
C TRP A 444 6.58 10.81 37.58
N THR A 445 7.44 11.26 38.50
CA THR A 445 8.04 10.36 39.51
C THR A 445 7.05 9.96 40.58
N ASN A 446 6.08 10.80 40.95
CA ASN A 446 4.97 10.42 41.83
C ASN A 446 4.05 9.41 41.17
N PHE A 447 3.67 9.66 39.92
CA PHE A 447 2.83 8.75 39.14
C PHE A 447 3.47 7.35 39.07
N THR A 448 4.77 7.28 38.80
CA THR A 448 5.53 6.01 38.81
C THR A 448 5.47 5.30 40.17
N LYS A 449 5.54 6.05 41.28
CA LYS A 449 5.57 5.46 42.63
C LYS A 449 4.20 5.00 43.12
N TYR A 450 3.16 5.74 42.75
CA TYR A 450 1.86 5.70 43.41
C TYR A 450 0.68 5.41 42.46
N GLY A 451 0.87 5.44 41.14
CA GLY A 451 -0.22 5.43 40.15
C GLY A 451 -1.04 6.72 40.16
N ASP A 452 -0.53 7.77 40.80
CA ASP A 452 -1.19 9.06 41.00
C ASP A 452 -0.10 10.15 41.00
N PRO A 453 -0.20 11.22 40.19
CA PRO A 453 0.84 12.23 40.07
C PRO A 453 0.89 13.15 41.31
N ASN A 454 -0.18 13.20 42.12
CA ASN A 454 -0.31 14.15 43.21
C ASN A 454 0.73 13.94 44.34
N GLY A 455 1.12 15.02 44.99
CA GLY A 455 2.08 14.99 46.10
C GLY A 455 2.31 16.37 46.74
N LYS A 456 3.24 16.46 47.69
CA LYS A 456 3.60 17.73 48.33
C LYS A 456 4.32 18.65 47.34
N GLY A 457 4.02 19.95 47.38
CA GLY A 457 4.76 20.97 46.63
C GLY A 457 4.32 21.16 45.17
N VAL A 458 3.29 20.44 44.74
CA VAL A 458 2.66 20.61 43.42
C VAL A 458 1.14 20.80 43.58
N PRO A 459 0.49 21.55 42.66
CA PRO A 459 -0.98 21.65 42.63
C PRO A 459 -1.68 20.29 42.54
N THR A 460 -2.97 20.25 42.91
CA THR A 460 -3.76 19.02 42.77
C THR A 460 -4.17 18.83 41.30
N TRP A 461 -3.91 17.63 40.78
CA TRP A 461 -4.31 17.15 39.46
C TRP A 461 -5.47 16.16 39.60
N PRO A 462 -6.70 16.53 39.22
CA PRO A 462 -7.85 15.63 39.28
C PRO A 462 -7.74 14.53 38.23
N ALA A 463 -8.37 13.39 38.50
CA ALA A 463 -8.51 12.34 37.49
C ALA A 463 -9.54 12.76 36.44
N PHE A 464 -9.19 12.60 35.17
CA PHE A 464 -10.03 12.93 34.02
C PHE A 464 -11.18 11.92 33.88
N SER A 465 -12.37 12.43 33.54
CA SER A 465 -13.53 11.66 33.09
C SER A 465 -14.46 12.56 32.28
N ASP A 466 -15.46 12.00 31.58
CA ASP A 466 -16.47 12.79 30.88
C ASP A 466 -17.28 13.71 31.83
N GLN A 467 -17.37 13.36 33.13
CA GLN A 467 -18.00 14.19 34.16
C GLN A 467 -17.07 15.26 34.74
N HIS A 468 -15.75 15.05 34.65
CA HIS A 468 -14.70 15.95 35.13
C HIS A 468 -13.62 16.13 34.05
N PRO A 469 -13.93 16.85 32.94
CA PRO A 469 -13.05 16.96 31.79
C PRO A 469 -11.99 18.06 31.98
N GLU A 470 -11.26 17.97 33.10
CA GLU A 470 -10.26 18.95 33.53
C GLU A 470 -8.85 18.42 33.26
N LEU A 471 -7.98 19.29 32.73
CA LEU A 471 -6.59 18.98 32.39
C LEU A 471 -5.63 19.77 33.28
N MET A 472 -4.43 19.22 33.50
CA MET A 472 -3.31 19.99 34.03
C MET A 472 -2.64 20.78 32.91
N TYR A 473 -2.70 22.10 32.99
CA TYR A 473 -2.00 23.01 32.09
C TYR A 473 -0.61 23.31 32.64
N PHE A 474 0.40 23.17 31.78
CA PHE A 474 1.77 23.61 32.06
C PHE A 474 2.07 24.89 31.28
N ALA A 475 1.71 26.04 31.87
CA ALA A 475 1.95 27.37 31.30
C ALA A 475 2.10 28.43 32.42
N GLY A 476 3.28 29.01 32.57
CA GLY A 476 3.66 29.91 33.67
C GLY A 476 3.79 29.18 35.01
N THR A 477 2.67 28.67 35.52
CA THR A 477 2.58 27.75 36.67
C THR A 477 1.63 26.61 36.36
N PRO A 478 1.77 25.41 36.97
CA PRO A 478 0.82 24.33 36.78
C PRO A 478 -0.55 24.73 37.33
N HIS A 479 -1.61 24.57 36.54
CA HIS A 479 -2.98 24.91 36.93
C HIS A 479 -3.99 24.04 36.19
N ILE A 480 -5.25 24.03 36.65
CA ILE A 480 -6.32 23.27 35.99
C ILE A 480 -7.00 24.11 34.91
N GLY A 481 -7.29 23.50 33.77
CA GLY A 481 -8.01 24.12 32.66
C GLY A 481 -8.90 23.12 31.91
N PRO A 482 -9.72 23.61 30.97
CA PRO A 482 -10.65 22.78 30.20
C PRO A 482 -9.95 21.97 29.09
N VAL A 483 -10.67 21.06 28.43
CA VAL A 483 -10.20 20.46 27.17
C VAL A 483 -10.08 21.56 26.10
N PRO A 484 -8.91 21.75 25.46
CA PRO A 484 -8.77 22.74 24.40
C PRO A 484 -9.57 22.32 23.15
N ASN A 485 -10.33 23.27 22.59
CA ASN A 485 -11.10 23.11 21.36
C ASN A 485 -12.01 21.87 21.30
N GLU A 486 -12.75 21.62 22.38
CA GLU A 486 -13.59 20.42 22.51
C GLU A 486 -14.60 20.24 21.35
N GLU A 487 -15.16 21.31 20.77
CA GLU A 487 -16.06 21.24 19.61
C GLU A 487 -15.35 20.66 18.36
N GLY A 488 -14.10 21.07 18.12
CA GLY A 488 -13.27 20.52 17.06
C GLY A 488 -12.94 19.05 17.26
N LEU A 489 -12.62 18.65 18.50
CA LEU A 489 -12.36 17.25 18.86
C LEU A 489 -13.61 16.38 18.71
N LYS A 490 -14.79 16.86 19.10
CA LYS A 490 -16.07 16.16 18.87
C LYS A 490 -16.39 15.99 17.39
N THR A 491 -16.05 16.98 16.56
CA THR A 491 -16.22 16.88 15.10
C THR A 491 -15.28 15.84 14.50
N LEU A 492 -14.02 15.80 14.94
CA LEU A 492 -13.05 14.77 14.56
C LEU A 492 -13.51 13.37 15.01
N ASP A 493 -14.10 13.25 16.19
CA ASP A 493 -14.68 11.99 16.68
C ASP A 493 -15.78 11.46 15.76
N GLY A 494 -16.69 12.34 15.33
CA GLY A 494 -17.70 12.01 14.32
C GLY A 494 -17.08 11.58 12.98
N TYR A 495 -16.03 12.27 12.53
CA TYR A 495 -15.29 11.92 11.32
C TYR A 495 -14.67 10.53 11.42
N PHE A 496 -13.96 10.23 12.49
CA PHE A 496 -13.30 8.93 12.66
C PHE A 496 -14.30 7.79 12.93
N ALA A 497 -15.44 8.07 13.55
CA ALA A 497 -16.55 7.12 13.62
C ALA A 497 -17.12 6.81 12.23
N TRP A 498 -17.34 7.83 11.40
CA TRP A 498 -17.75 7.63 10.00
C TRP A 498 -16.70 6.87 9.18
N ARG A 499 -15.41 7.16 9.35
CA ARG A 499 -14.32 6.42 8.66
C ARG A 499 -14.35 4.93 8.95
N ARG A 500 -14.81 4.51 10.14
CA ARG A 500 -15.00 3.09 10.51
C ARG A 500 -16.32 2.49 10.01
N SER A 501 -17.27 3.30 9.54
CA SER A 501 -18.53 2.79 9.00
C SER A 501 -18.31 2.15 7.62
N PRO A 502 -19.24 1.29 7.14
CA PRO A 502 -19.17 0.75 5.79
C PRO A 502 -19.04 1.82 4.70
N GLU A 503 -19.65 2.99 4.89
CA GLU A 503 -19.56 4.14 4.00
C GLU A 503 -18.15 4.74 4.00
N GLY A 504 -17.56 4.95 5.18
CA GLY A 504 -16.19 5.48 5.30
C GLY A 504 -15.13 4.53 4.74
N VAL A 505 -15.28 3.22 4.97
CA VAL A 505 -14.38 2.19 4.40
C VAL A 505 -14.44 2.21 2.88
N ARG A 506 -15.65 2.25 2.29
CA ARG A 506 -15.80 2.38 0.82
C ARG A 506 -15.18 3.68 0.29
N ALA A 507 -15.42 4.81 0.95
CA ALA A 507 -14.82 6.08 0.55
C ALA A 507 -13.29 6.05 0.60
N SER A 508 -12.72 5.43 1.64
CA SER A 508 -11.27 5.23 1.79
C SER A 508 -10.69 4.40 0.65
N ALA A 509 -11.33 3.29 0.31
CA ALA A 509 -10.87 2.41 -0.76
C ALA A 509 -10.80 3.15 -2.11
N VAL A 510 -11.74 4.05 -2.39
CA VAL A 510 -11.73 4.90 -3.60
C VAL A 510 -10.60 5.95 -3.58
N GLU A 511 -10.35 6.57 -2.44
CA GLU A 511 -9.23 7.52 -2.28
C GLU A 511 -7.88 6.86 -2.53
N ASP A 512 -7.72 5.64 -2.00
CA ASP A 512 -6.50 4.83 -2.07
C ASP A 512 -6.34 4.07 -3.41
N ALA A 513 -7.39 4.05 -4.23
CA ALA A 513 -7.41 3.40 -5.54
C ALA A 513 -6.53 4.10 -6.58
N ARG A 514 -5.93 3.32 -7.48
CA ARG A 514 -5.07 3.84 -8.55
C ARG A 514 -5.94 4.25 -9.75
N PRO A 515 -5.63 5.37 -10.43
CA PRO A 515 -6.20 5.65 -11.75
C PRO A 515 -5.93 4.47 -12.70
N ALA A 516 -6.93 4.11 -13.50
CA ALA A 516 -6.77 3.03 -14.48
C ALA A 516 -5.72 3.42 -15.53
N ILE A 517 -4.96 2.43 -16.02
CA ILE A 517 -3.91 2.67 -17.02
C ILE A 517 -4.46 3.11 -18.38
N THR A 518 -5.76 2.92 -18.61
CA THR A 518 -6.49 3.35 -19.81
C THR A 518 -6.93 4.81 -19.74
N ASN A 519 -6.69 5.50 -18.62
CA ASN A 519 -7.01 6.91 -18.47
C ASN A 519 -6.12 7.77 -19.38
N VAL A 520 -6.69 8.85 -19.90
CA VAL A 520 -5.89 9.88 -20.58
C VAL A 520 -4.94 10.56 -19.60
N MET A 521 -3.87 11.17 -20.13
CA MET A 521 -2.84 11.83 -19.31
C MET A 521 -3.45 12.82 -18.30
N GLY A 522 -3.21 12.58 -17.02
CA GLY A 522 -3.66 13.43 -15.91
C GLY A 522 -5.06 13.10 -15.37
N ALA A 523 -5.85 12.29 -16.06
CA ALA A 523 -7.18 11.89 -15.59
C ALA A 523 -7.09 10.95 -14.39
N GLN A 524 -7.82 11.30 -13.32
CA GLN A 524 -7.82 10.57 -12.05
C GLN A 524 -8.84 9.43 -12.00
N TYR A 525 -9.79 9.39 -12.93
CA TYR A 525 -10.87 8.41 -13.00
C TYR A 525 -11.06 7.91 -14.44
N PRO A 526 -11.53 6.65 -14.62
CA PRO A 526 -11.86 5.67 -13.59
C PRO A 526 -10.67 5.23 -12.73
N ARG A 527 -10.98 4.73 -11.52
CA ARG A 527 -10.01 4.17 -10.57
C ARG A 527 -10.34 2.72 -10.29
N VAL A 528 -9.32 1.88 -10.23
CA VAL A 528 -9.47 0.47 -9.85
C VAL A 528 -9.07 0.30 -8.40
N LEU A 529 -10.01 -0.20 -7.60
CA LEU A 529 -9.85 -0.44 -6.17
C LEU A 529 -9.08 -1.75 -5.93
N PRO A 530 -8.52 -1.95 -4.72
CA PRO A 530 -7.80 -3.19 -4.39
C PRO A 530 -8.65 -4.47 -4.39
N ASP A 531 -9.97 -4.35 -4.42
CA ASP A 531 -10.92 -5.47 -4.50
C ASP A 531 -11.48 -5.66 -5.92
N ASP A 532 -10.82 -5.09 -6.93
CA ASP A 532 -11.21 -5.11 -8.35
C ASP A 532 -12.52 -4.36 -8.68
N SER A 533 -13.08 -3.62 -7.72
CA SER A 533 -14.17 -2.68 -8.00
C SER A 533 -13.66 -1.48 -8.79
N VAL A 534 -14.50 -0.88 -9.63
CA VAL A 534 -14.14 0.32 -10.40
C VAL A 534 -14.96 1.52 -9.93
N ALA A 535 -14.27 2.57 -9.51
CA ALA A 535 -14.88 3.85 -9.19
C ALA A 535 -14.86 4.77 -10.41
N PHE A 536 -16.00 5.38 -10.69
CA PHE A 536 -16.22 6.34 -11.77
C PHE A 536 -16.60 7.70 -11.21
N GLN A 537 -16.17 8.75 -11.90
CA GLN A 537 -16.46 10.12 -11.54
C GLN A 537 -16.71 10.96 -12.79
N LEU A 538 -17.74 11.81 -12.76
CA LEU A 538 -18.01 12.78 -13.83
C LEU A 538 -18.48 14.12 -13.24
N LYS A 539 -17.82 15.23 -13.59
CA LYS A 539 -18.34 16.57 -13.27
C LYS A 539 -19.39 16.99 -14.31
N ALA A 540 -20.65 16.98 -13.90
CA ALA A 540 -21.78 17.36 -14.74
C ALA A 540 -22.83 18.09 -13.88
N PRO A 541 -22.59 19.38 -13.54
CA PRO A 541 -23.40 20.10 -12.57
C PRO A 541 -24.85 20.27 -13.03
N ASP A 542 -25.11 20.36 -14.33
CA ASP A 542 -26.46 20.60 -14.87
C ASP A 542 -27.20 19.31 -15.26
N ALA A 543 -26.54 18.14 -15.16
CA ALA A 543 -27.18 16.86 -15.47
C ALA A 543 -28.29 16.56 -14.46
N SER A 544 -29.39 15.97 -14.93
CA SER A 544 -30.48 15.50 -14.06
C SER A 544 -30.25 14.06 -13.59
N SER A 545 -29.53 13.27 -14.39
CA SER A 545 -29.19 11.87 -14.10
C SER A 545 -27.88 11.48 -14.79
N VAL A 546 -27.05 10.72 -14.08
CA VAL A 546 -25.86 10.10 -14.63
C VAL A 546 -25.79 8.63 -14.21
N ALA A 547 -25.41 7.75 -15.12
CA ALA A 547 -25.13 6.34 -14.85
C ALA A 547 -23.89 5.86 -15.62
N VAL A 548 -23.30 4.76 -15.18
CA VAL A 548 -22.26 4.03 -15.92
C VAL A 548 -22.87 2.74 -16.47
N ASP A 549 -22.65 2.45 -17.74
CA ASP A 549 -22.97 1.16 -18.36
C ASP A 549 -21.66 0.44 -18.68
N ILE A 550 -21.39 -0.67 -17.97
CA ILE A 550 -20.15 -1.44 -18.08
C ILE A 550 -20.47 -2.92 -18.09
N SER A 551 -19.91 -3.65 -19.06
CA SER A 551 -20.16 -5.08 -19.25
C SER A 551 -21.65 -5.44 -19.30
N GLY A 552 -22.46 -4.57 -19.92
CA GLY A 552 -23.92 -4.74 -20.05
C GLY A 552 -24.72 -4.52 -18.77
N LYS A 553 -24.11 -4.01 -17.70
CA LYS A 553 -24.77 -3.65 -16.44
C LYS A 553 -24.73 -2.15 -16.22
N ARG A 554 -25.86 -1.60 -15.78
CA ARG A 554 -26.01 -0.16 -15.51
C ARG A 554 -25.99 0.15 -14.02
N TYR A 555 -25.19 1.13 -13.64
CA TYR A 555 -25.02 1.62 -12.27
C TYR A 555 -25.35 3.12 -12.20
N ALA A 556 -26.38 3.49 -11.45
CA ALA A 556 -26.73 4.90 -11.26
C ALA A 556 -25.68 5.61 -10.40
N MET A 557 -25.29 6.83 -10.79
CA MET A 557 -24.34 7.66 -10.05
C MET A 557 -25.06 8.59 -9.08
N THR A 558 -24.38 8.96 -7.99
CA THR A 558 -24.88 9.92 -6.99
C THR A 558 -24.18 11.27 -7.17
N ARG A 559 -24.96 12.37 -7.21
CA ARG A 559 -24.46 13.75 -7.33
C ARG A 559 -24.07 14.32 -5.97
N GLY A 560 -22.86 14.85 -5.87
CA GLY A 560 -22.39 15.67 -4.75
C GLY A 560 -22.78 17.15 -4.87
N ASN A 561 -22.59 17.91 -3.79
CA ASN A 561 -22.94 19.33 -3.72
C ASN A 561 -22.11 20.22 -4.67
N ASP A 562 -20.96 19.73 -5.13
CA ASP A 562 -20.04 20.37 -6.07
C ASP A 562 -20.39 20.09 -7.55
N GLY A 563 -21.48 19.36 -7.80
CA GLY A 563 -21.92 18.94 -9.14
C GLY A 563 -21.16 17.75 -9.71
N VAL A 564 -20.37 17.05 -8.88
CA VAL A 564 -19.65 15.83 -9.28
C VAL A 564 -20.50 14.59 -9.00
N TRP A 565 -20.60 13.71 -10.00
CA TRP A 565 -21.30 12.44 -9.91
C TRP A 565 -20.30 11.32 -9.66
N ASN A 566 -20.62 10.38 -8.77
CA ASN A 566 -19.76 9.25 -8.43
C ASN A 566 -20.55 7.93 -8.37
N VAL A 567 -19.90 6.82 -8.73
CA VAL A 567 -20.37 5.46 -8.44
C VAL A 567 -19.18 4.50 -8.33
N THR A 568 -19.34 3.42 -7.58
CA THR A 568 -18.38 2.32 -7.53
C THR A 568 -19.11 1.03 -7.88
N THR A 569 -18.59 0.26 -8.82
CA THR A 569 -19.14 -1.05 -9.19
C THR A 569 -18.86 -2.07 -8.07
N PRO A 570 -19.54 -3.23 -8.06
CA PRO A 570 -19.01 -4.42 -7.42
C PRO A 570 -17.66 -4.84 -8.05
N PRO A 571 -16.90 -5.74 -7.39
CA PRO A 571 -15.69 -6.35 -7.95
C PRO A 571 -15.92 -6.87 -9.37
N MET A 572 -14.99 -6.54 -10.26
CA MET A 572 -15.00 -6.97 -11.66
C MET A 572 -14.01 -8.11 -11.88
N VAL A 573 -14.23 -8.90 -12.92
CA VAL A 573 -13.23 -9.88 -13.36
C VAL A 573 -12.01 -9.09 -13.87
N GLY A 574 -10.80 -9.61 -13.69
CA GLY A 574 -9.62 -8.99 -14.28
C GLY A 574 -9.74 -8.90 -15.80
N GLY A 575 -9.12 -7.88 -16.39
CA GLY A 575 -9.07 -7.65 -17.84
C GLY A 575 -9.62 -6.31 -18.29
N PHE A 576 -9.78 -6.22 -19.61
CA PHE A 576 -10.27 -5.01 -20.28
C PHE A 576 -11.79 -5.04 -20.42
N HIS A 577 -12.44 -3.96 -20.00
CA HIS A 577 -13.89 -3.78 -20.10
C HIS A 577 -14.26 -2.49 -20.82
N TYR A 578 -15.13 -2.62 -21.83
CA TYR A 578 -15.78 -1.47 -22.46
C TYR A 578 -16.84 -0.87 -21.53
N TYR A 579 -16.91 0.46 -21.49
CA TYR A 579 -17.96 1.17 -20.75
C TYR A 579 -18.40 2.49 -21.43
N SER A 580 -19.58 2.95 -21.05
CA SER A 580 -20.08 4.28 -21.40
C SER A 580 -20.71 5.00 -20.21
N LEU A 581 -20.72 6.33 -20.27
CA LEU A 581 -21.48 7.17 -19.35
C LEU A 581 -22.84 7.46 -19.98
N ILE A 582 -23.91 7.36 -19.19
CA ILE A 582 -25.27 7.71 -19.61
C ILE A 582 -25.65 9.01 -18.91
N VAL A 583 -25.63 10.12 -19.62
CA VAL A 583 -25.97 11.45 -19.10
C VAL A 583 -27.33 11.85 -19.66
N ASP A 584 -28.34 11.99 -18.80
CA ASP A 584 -29.71 12.34 -19.19
C ASP A 584 -30.28 11.46 -20.32
N GLY A 585 -29.96 10.17 -20.25
CA GLY A 585 -30.38 9.16 -21.22
C GLY A 585 -29.49 9.04 -22.47
N VAL A 586 -28.49 9.90 -22.64
CA VAL A 586 -27.56 9.86 -23.77
C VAL A 586 -26.30 9.08 -23.40
N SER A 587 -25.98 8.05 -24.18
CA SER A 587 -24.71 7.31 -24.03
C SER A 587 -23.56 8.09 -24.66
N VAL A 588 -22.54 8.38 -23.86
CA VAL A 588 -21.32 9.09 -24.27
C VAL A 588 -20.07 8.36 -23.79
N ASN A 589 -18.94 8.64 -24.45
CA ASN A 589 -17.64 8.18 -23.98
C ASN A 589 -17.17 9.05 -22.81
N ASP A 590 -16.41 8.45 -21.91
CA ASP A 590 -15.81 9.13 -20.78
C ASP A 590 -14.60 9.93 -21.25
N PRO A 591 -14.59 11.27 -21.09
CA PRO A 591 -13.43 12.09 -21.45
C PRO A 591 -12.17 11.77 -20.62
N GLY A 592 -12.31 11.06 -19.48
CA GLY A 592 -11.20 10.58 -18.66
C GLY A 592 -10.50 9.34 -19.20
N SER A 593 -11.08 8.63 -20.16
CA SER A 593 -10.54 7.40 -20.76
C SER A 593 -10.07 7.61 -22.19
N HIS A 594 -9.05 6.86 -22.60
CA HIS A 594 -8.78 6.66 -24.03
C HIS A 594 -10.00 6.01 -24.72
N ALA A 595 -10.12 6.22 -26.03
CA ALA A 595 -11.14 5.59 -26.86
C ALA A 595 -10.58 4.33 -27.53
N PHE A 596 -11.37 3.27 -27.50
CA PHE A 596 -11.07 1.96 -28.06
C PHE A 596 -12.19 1.55 -28.99
N PHE A 597 -11.88 1.18 -30.24
CA PHE A 597 -12.91 0.70 -31.15
C PHE A 597 -13.34 -0.71 -30.72
N GLY A 598 -14.62 -0.85 -30.39
CA GLY A 598 -15.23 -2.10 -29.96
C GLY A 598 -16.74 -1.99 -29.84
N THR A 599 -17.46 -3.10 -29.84
CA THR A 599 -18.95 -3.09 -29.89
C THR A 599 -19.55 -2.33 -31.09
N GLY A 600 -18.76 -2.14 -32.17
CA GLY A 600 -19.15 -1.45 -33.40
C GLY A 600 -19.00 0.07 -33.38
N LYS A 601 -18.30 0.64 -32.38
CA LYS A 601 -18.07 2.08 -32.24
C LYS A 601 -16.83 2.37 -31.40
N ASP A 602 -16.37 3.61 -31.35
CA ASP A 602 -15.42 4.04 -30.32
C ASP A 602 -16.09 4.03 -28.94
N ALA A 603 -15.49 3.34 -27.98
CA ALA A 603 -15.97 3.18 -26.61
C ALA A 603 -14.87 3.52 -25.59
N SER A 604 -15.27 3.91 -24.38
CA SER A 604 -14.35 4.05 -23.25
C SER A 604 -13.91 2.66 -22.78
N GLY A 605 -12.73 2.56 -22.17
CA GLY A 605 -12.18 1.30 -21.69
C GLY A 605 -11.58 1.42 -20.30
N VAL A 606 -11.76 0.42 -19.47
CA VAL A 606 -11.08 0.29 -18.18
C VAL A 606 -10.36 -1.04 -18.12
N GLU A 607 -9.09 -1.01 -17.70
CA GLU A 607 -8.30 -2.22 -17.43
C GLU A 607 -8.29 -2.48 -15.92
N VAL A 608 -8.85 -3.61 -15.52
CA VAL A 608 -8.77 -4.17 -14.17
C VAL A 608 -7.58 -5.14 -14.16
N PRO A 609 -6.51 -4.91 -13.38
CA PRO A 609 -5.33 -5.76 -13.43
C PRO A 609 -5.64 -7.17 -12.93
N GLU A 610 -4.98 -8.18 -13.51
CA GLU A 610 -4.98 -9.53 -12.95
C GLU A 610 -3.80 -9.69 -12.00
N ASP A 611 -4.07 -10.10 -10.74
CA ASP A 611 -3.04 -10.25 -9.71
C ASP A 611 -1.95 -11.25 -10.12
N GLY A 612 -0.69 -10.84 -9.96
CA GLY A 612 0.48 -11.67 -10.24
C GLY A 612 0.73 -11.94 -11.73
N VAL A 613 0.01 -11.28 -12.63
CA VAL A 613 0.13 -11.49 -14.08
C VAL A 613 0.82 -10.31 -14.77
N ASP A 614 1.88 -10.61 -15.53
CA ASP A 614 2.69 -9.61 -16.21
C ASP A 614 2.99 -9.92 -17.69
N TYR A 615 2.52 -11.05 -18.23
CA TYR A 615 2.90 -11.51 -19.58
C TYR A 615 2.42 -10.61 -20.72
N TYR A 616 1.38 -9.80 -20.49
CA TYR A 616 0.86 -8.81 -21.44
C TYR A 616 1.22 -7.36 -21.05
N LEU A 617 2.05 -7.17 -20.02
CA LEU A 617 2.55 -5.87 -19.61
C LEU A 617 3.89 -5.57 -20.30
N ALA A 618 4.19 -4.28 -20.46
CA ALA A 618 5.51 -3.86 -20.93
C ALA A 618 6.57 -4.20 -19.87
N LYS A 619 7.66 -4.83 -20.30
CA LYS A 619 8.81 -5.23 -19.46
C LYS A 619 10.09 -4.62 -20.04
N ASP A 620 11.17 -4.61 -19.27
CA ASP A 620 12.48 -4.20 -19.78
C ASP A 620 13.10 -5.31 -20.65
N VAL A 621 12.54 -5.48 -21.85
CA VAL A 621 12.96 -6.47 -22.86
C VAL A 621 13.03 -5.82 -24.24
N PRO A 622 13.76 -6.40 -25.22
CA PRO A 622 13.70 -5.92 -26.60
C PRO A 622 12.26 -5.97 -27.13
N HIS A 623 11.81 -4.88 -27.74
CA HIS A 623 10.46 -4.73 -28.26
C HIS A 623 10.43 -4.70 -29.80
N GLY A 624 9.41 -5.34 -30.36
CA GLY A 624 9.10 -5.26 -31.79
C GLY A 624 8.38 -3.98 -32.18
N ASP A 625 8.17 -3.79 -33.48
CA ASP A 625 7.39 -2.66 -34.02
C ASP A 625 5.99 -3.10 -34.43
N VAL A 626 5.03 -2.19 -34.34
CA VAL A 626 3.72 -2.33 -34.97
C VAL A 626 3.61 -1.34 -36.12
N ARG A 627 3.45 -1.84 -37.34
CA ARG A 627 3.43 -1.05 -38.58
C ARG A 627 2.05 -1.07 -39.21
N ILE A 628 1.54 0.10 -39.58
CA ILE A 628 0.27 0.22 -40.33
C ILE A 628 0.58 0.17 -41.82
N ARG A 629 -0.08 -0.74 -42.55
CA ARG A 629 0.01 -0.82 -44.01
C ARG A 629 -1.35 -0.53 -44.62
N ILE A 630 -1.41 0.51 -45.45
CA ILE A 630 -2.60 0.91 -46.20
C ILE A 630 -2.50 0.33 -47.61
N TYR A 631 -3.56 -0.32 -48.08
CA TYR A 631 -3.63 -0.92 -49.42
C TYR A 631 -5.01 -0.73 -50.04
N HIS A 632 -5.08 -0.69 -51.37
CA HIS A 632 -6.35 -0.62 -52.09
C HIS A 632 -6.76 -2.02 -52.52
N SER A 633 -7.86 -2.54 -51.99
CA SER A 633 -8.39 -3.85 -52.37
C SER A 633 -9.18 -3.75 -53.66
N LYS A 634 -8.81 -4.59 -54.63
CA LYS A 634 -9.56 -4.73 -55.89
C LYS A 634 -10.83 -5.55 -55.70
N ILE A 635 -10.84 -6.43 -54.70
CA ILE A 635 -12.00 -7.28 -54.36
C ILE A 635 -13.12 -6.43 -53.76
N THR A 636 -12.80 -5.58 -52.77
CA THR A 636 -13.80 -4.73 -52.12
C THR A 636 -13.97 -3.37 -52.79
N GLY A 637 -13.02 -2.96 -53.63
CA GLY A 637 -12.99 -1.62 -54.23
C GLY A 637 -12.73 -0.49 -53.22
N GLN A 638 -12.20 -0.81 -52.03
CA GLN A 638 -11.96 0.15 -50.94
C GLN A 638 -10.49 0.24 -50.57
N TRP A 639 -10.09 1.40 -50.03
CA TRP A 639 -8.87 1.51 -49.24
C TRP A 639 -9.06 0.79 -47.91
N ARG A 640 -8.12 -0.11 -47.60
CA ARG A 640 -8.09 -0.92 -46.40
C ARG A 640 -6.74 -0.75 -45.71
N ARG A 641 -6.65 -1.20 -44.47
CA ARG A 641 -5.39 -1.23 -43.73
C ARG A 641 -5.27 -2.50 -42.90
N CYS A 642 -4.04 -2.93 -42.70
CA CYS A 642 -3.68 -3.94 -41.72
C CYS A 642 -2.59 -3.43 -40.78
N PHE A 643 -2.59 -3.97 -39.56
CA PHE A 643 -1.53 -3.78 -38.58
C PHE A 643 -0.58 -4.98 -38.66
N VAL A 644 0.72 -4.70 -38.72
CA VAL A 644 1.76 -5.72 -38.88
C VAL A 644 2.77 -5.57 -37.75
N TYR A 645 2.79 -6.53 -36.83
CA TYR A 645 3.85 -6.64 -35.84
C TYR A 645 5.10 -7.29 -36.47
N THR A 646 6.27 -6.70 -36.23
CA THR A 646 7.57 -7.27 -36.57
C THR A 646 8.40 -7.50 -35.31
N PRO A 647 9.08 -8.66 -35.17
CA PRO A 647 9.76 -9.04 -33.93
C PRO A 647 10.95 -8.12 -33.60
N PRO A 648 11.47 -8.13 -32.35
CA PRO A 648 12.49 -7.18 -31.89
C PRO A 648 13.77 -7.17 -32.71
N ASP A 649 14.13 -8.29 -33.33
CA ASP A 649 15.34 -8.40 -34.16
C ASP A 649 15.10 -8.03 -35.63
N TYR A 650 13.88 -7.66 -36.04
CA TYR A 650 13.53 -7.50 -37.46
C TYR A 650 14.45 -6.53 -38.19
N ASP A 651 14.64 -5.31 -37.70
CA ASP A 651 15.46 -4.29 -38.36
C ASP A 651 16.97 -4.40 -38.08
N THR A 652 17.37 -5.28 -37.16
CA THR A 652 18.79 -5.51 -36.85
C THR A 652 19.34 -6.77 -37.52
N ASN A 653 18.50 -7.79 -37.71
CA ASN A 653 18.82 -9.06 -38.37
C ASN A 653 18.31 -9.09 -39.82
N LEU A 654 18.98 -8.32 -40.69
CA LEU A 654 18.55 -8.12 -42.08
C LEU A 654 18.56 -9.39 -42.94
N SER A 655 19.23 -10.46 -42.49
CA SER A 655 19.30 -11.75 -43.19
C SER A 655 18.19 -12.73 -42.79
N ALA A 656 17.53 -12.50 -41.66
CA ALA A 656 16.48 -13.40 -41.18
C ALA A 656 15.20 -13.28 -42.01
N ARG A 657 14.47 -14.39 -42.07
CA ARG A 657 13.11 -14.48 -42.57
C ARG A 657 12.24 -15.10 -41.49
N TYR A 658 10.99 -14.65 -41.42
CA TYR A 658 10.11 -14.93 -40.30
C TYR A 658 8.85 -15.68 -40.74
N PRO A 659 8.37 -16.64 -39.94
CA PRO A 659 7.04 -17.20 -40.14
C PRO A 659 5.96 -16.14 -39.83
N VAL A 660 4.74 -16.36 -40.32
CA VAL A 660 3.65 -15.37 -40.27
C VAL A 660 2.40 -15.97 -39.62
N LEU A 661 1.89 -15.27 -38.59
CA LEU A 661 0.58 -15.49 -38.01
C LEU A 661 -0.41 -14.44 -38.52
N TYR A 662 -1.48 -14.86 -39.18
CA TYR A 662 -2.61 -14.01 -39.53
C TYR A 662 -3.63 -14.08 -38.38
N LEU A 663 -3.90 -12.95 -37.73
CA LEU A 663 -4.65 -12.90 -36.47
C LEU A 663 -5.88 -12.00 -36.61
N GLN A 664 -7.07 -12.61 -36.57
CA GLN A 664 -8.35 -11.96 -36.87
C GLN A 664 -9.07 -11.47 -35.60
N HIS A 665 -9.66 -10.29 -35.69
CA HIS A 665 -10.49 -9.71 -34.63
C HIS A 665 -11.92 -10.27 -34.64
N GLY A 666 -12.69 -9.98 -33.60
CA GLY A 666 -14.08 -10.41 -33.45
C GLY A 666 -15.10 -9.45 -34.03
N MET A 667 -16.39 -9.83 -33.93
CA MET A 667 -17.49 -8.95 -34.31
C MET A 667 -17.57 -7.75 -33.37
N GLY A 668 -17.86 -6.56 -33.90
CA GLY A 668 -17.83 -5.29 -33.17
C GLY A 668 -16.44 -4.67 -33.03
N GLU A 669 -15.37 -5.41 -33.30
CA GLU A 669 -13.98 -4.94 -33.21
C GLU A 669 -13.41 -4.65 -34.61
N ASP A 670 -12.19 -4.13 -34.69
CA ASP A 670 -11.43 -3.94 -35.93
C ASP A 670 -9.96 -4.39 -35.79
N GLU A 671 -9.14 -4.15 -36.82
CA GLU A 671 -7.72 -4.53 -36.85
C GLU A 671 -6.85 -3.88 -35.75
N THR A 672 -7.38 -2.89 -35.02
CA THR A 672 -6.68 -2.25 -33.91
C THR A 672 -6.79 -3.04 -32.61
N GLY A 673 -7.82 -3.89 -32.50
CA GLY A 673 -8.20 -4.60 -31.28
C GLY A 673 -7.06 -5.39 -30.65
N TRP A 674 -6.33 -6.15 -31.45
CA TRP A 674 -5.25 -7.01 -30.97
C TRP A 674 -4.05 -6.27 -30.40
N ILE A 675 -3.87 -4.99 -30.74
CA ILE A 675 -2.77 -4.17 -30.23
C ILE A 675 -3.20 -3.44 -28.96
N PHE A 676 -4.32 -2.71 -29.01
CA PHE A 676 -4.70 -1.83 -27.90
C PHE A 676 -5.41 -2.56 -26.76
N GLN A 677 -6.27 -3.53 -27.08
CA GLN A 677 -6.99 -4.35 -26.11
C GLN A 677 -6.36 -5.73 -25.98
N GLY A 678 -5.82 -6.31 -27.04
CA GLY A 678 -5.24 -7.66 -27.03
C GLY A 678 -3.77 -7.74 -26.64
N HIS A 679 -3.03 -6.63 -26.65
CA HIS A 679 -1.60 -6.55 -26.34
C HIS A 679 -0.73 -7.61 -27.04
N ALA A 680 -1.09 -8.02 -28.26
CA ALA A 680 -0.42 -9.10 -28.99
C ALA A 680 1.09 -8.85 -29.17
N ASN A 681 1.49 -7.59 -29.37
CA ASN A 681 2.89 -7.19 -29.46
C ASN A 681 3.65 -7.43 -28.15
N LEU A 682 3.08 -7.04 -26.99
CA LEU A 682 3.74 -7.20 -25.69
C LEU A 682 3.80 -8.67 -25.26
N ILE A 683 2.73 -9.43 -25.52
CA ILE A 683 2.71 -10.88 -25.28
C ILE A 683 3.82 -11.55 -26.07
N LEU A 684 3.94 -11.22 -27.36
CA LEU A 684 4.95 -11.85 -28.22
C LEU A 684 6.39 -11.40 -27.87
N ASP A 685 6.62 -10.13 -27.55
CA ASP A 685 7.92 -9.62 -27.10
C ASP A 685 8.40 -10.38 -25.84
N ASN A 686 7.52 -10.50 -24.84
CA ASN A 686 7.81 -11.20 -23.59
C ASN A 686 8.10 -12.69 -23.83
N LEU A 687 7.29 -13.36 -24.65
CA LEU A 687 7.50 -14.78 -24.98
C LEU A 687 8.78 -15.01 -25.79
N ILE A 688 9.17 -14.10 -26.68
CA ILE A 688 10.43 -14.17 -27.44
C ILE A 688 11.62 -13.97 -26.49
N ALA A 689 11.56 -12.97 -25.61
CA ALA A 689 12.62 -12.71 -24.62
C ALA A 689 12.82 -13.90 -23.66
N GLU A 690 11.73 -14.56 -23.27
CA GLU A 690 11.73 -15.79 -22.48
C GLU A 690 12.10 -17.05 -23.27
N LYS A 691 12.33 -16.93 -24.59
CA LYS A 691 12.64 -18.04 -25.53
C LYS A 691 11.54 -19.11 -25.60
N LYS A 692 10.29 -18.74 -25.32
CA LYS A 692 9.12 -19.62 -25.40
C LYS A 692 8.49 -19.64 -26.79
N ALA A 693 8.51 -18.49 -27.48
CA ALA A 693 8.04 -18.34 -28.86
C ALA A 693 9.21 -18.03 -29.82
N VAL A 694 9.08 -18.45 -31.07
CA VAL A 694 10.01 -18.05 -32.13
C VAL A 694 9.70 -16.61 -32.57
N PRO A 695 10.70 -15.80 -32.98
CA PRO A 695 10.45 -14.54 -33.65
C PRO A 695 9.55 -14.74 -34.87
N MET A 696 8.41 -14.03 -34.93
CA MET A 696 7.41 -14.17 -35.99
C MET A 696 6.74 -12.83 -36.31
N ILE A 697 6.17 -12.71 -37.50
CA ILE A 697 5.34 -11.58 -37.91
C ILE A 697 3.88 -11.88 -37.56
N ILE A 698 3.15 -10.90 -37.02
CA ILE A 698 1.69 -11.00 -36.85
C ILE A 698 1.02 -10.00 -37.79
N VAL A 699 0.07 -10.45 -38.60
CA VAL A 699 -0.73 -9.62 -39.50
C VAL A 699 -2.18 -9.60 -39.02
N MET A 700 -2.68 -8.40 -38.71
CA MET A 700 -4.04 -8.15 -38.26
C MET A 700 -4.74 -7.29 -39.31
N ASP A 701 -5.53 -7.91 -40.17
CA ASP A 701 -6.37 -7.22 -41.18
C ASP A 701 -7.81 -7.05 -40.66
N ASN A 702 -8.59 -6.18 -41.32
CA ASN A 702 -9.99 -6.00 -40.98
C ASN A 702 -10.86 -7.16 -41.50
N GLY A 703 -11.44 -7.97 -40.63
CA GLY A 703 -12.29 -9.10 -41.00
C GLY A 703 -13.55 -8.75 -41.80
N TYR A 704 -13.98 -7.48 -41.83
CA TYR A 704 -15.13 -7.04 -42.62
C TYR A 704 -14.74 -6.73 -44.07
N ALA A 705 -14.85 -7.73 -44.94
CA ALA A 705 -14.75 -7.58 -46.39
C ALA A 705 -16.10 -7.84 -47.06
N SER A 706 -16.42 -7.04 -48.07
CA SER A 706 -17.64 -7.20 -48.88
C SER A 706 -17.41 -6.66 -50.29
N VAL A 707 -18.00 -7.32 -51.27
CA VAL A 707 -17.96 -6.90 -52.68
C VAL A 707 -18.97 -5.76 -52.91
N PRO A 708 -18.65 -4.72 -53.72
CA PRO A 708 -19.59 -3.65 -54.04
C PRO A 708 -20.87 -4.16 -54.72
N ALA A 709 -22.04 -3.65 -54.33
CA ALA A 709 -23.34 -3.99 -54.93
C ALA A 709 -23.65 -3.16 -56.19
N GLY A 710 -22.70 -3.04 -57.14
CA GLY A 710 -22.85 -2.31 -58.40
C GLY A 710 -21.87 -1.12 -58.58
N PRO A 711 -21.98 -0.35 -59.70
CA PRO A 711 -20.99 0.67 -60.07
C PRO A 711 -20.90 1.85 -59.11
N ILE A 712 -21.99 2.15 -58.38
CA ILE A 712 -22.07 3.17 -57.35
C ILE A 712 -23.10 2.69 -56.31
N GLY A 713 -22.65 2.01 -55.27
CA GLY A 713 -23.48 1.59 -54.15
C GLY A 713 -22.61 1.26 -52.94
N PRO A 714 -23.08 1.50 -51.71
CA PRO A 714 -22.37 1.02 -50.53
C PRO A 714 -22.22 -0.51 -50.62
N PRO A 715 -21.17 -1.08 -50.01
CA PRO A 715 -21.07 -2.53 -49.87
C PRO A 715 -22.39 -3.08 -49.28
N ALA A 716 -22.78 -4.29 -49.66
CA ALA A 716 -24.01 -4.91 -49.16
C ALA A 716 -23.94 -5.05 -47.63
N VAL A 717 -24.48 -4.08 -46.90
CA VAL A 717 -24.50 -4.06 -45.44
C VAL A 717 -25.49 -5.13 -44.98
N ASN A 718 -25.10 -5.93 -43.98
CA ASN A 718 -25.91 -6.92 -43.25
C ASN A 718 -26.02 -8.35 -43.81
N ARG A 719 -24.89 -8.99 -44.14
CA ARG A 719 -24.74 -10.41 -43.80
C ARG A 719 -23.33 -10.69 -43.27
N ALA A 720 -23.25 -11.15 -42.02
CA ALA A 720 -22.23 -12.12 -41.67
C ALA A 720 -22.42 -13.31 -42.62
N GLY A 721 -21.67 -13.38 -43.71
CA GLY A 721 -21.97 -14.36 -44.75
C GLY A 721 -21.44 -14.15 -46.16
N ASP A 722 -20.51 -13.21 -46.41
CA ASP A 722 -19.70 -13.27 -47.64
C ASP A 722 -18.27 -13.69 -47.29
N PHE A 723 -18.14 -14.88 -46.69
CA PHE A 723 -16.84 -15.49 -46.37
C PHE A 723 -15.90 -15.47 -47.57
N GLY A 724 -16.43 -15.64 -48.79
CA GLY A 724 -15.67 -15.59 -50.02
C GLY A 724 -14.95 -14.26 -50.27
N ALA A 725 -15.56 -13.12 -49.92
CA ALA A 725 -14.89 -11.83 -50.10
C ALA A 725 -13.72 -11.64 -49.12
N PHE A 726 -13.88 -12.06 -47.88
CA PHE A 726 -12.80 -12.03 -46.87
C PHE A 726 -11.68 -13.02 -47.22
N GLU A 727 -12.05 -14.27 -47.54
CA GLU A 727 -11.14 -15.32 -47.99
C GLU A 727 -10.30 -14.84 -49.18
N ASP A 728 -10.95 -14.26 -50.19
CA ASP A 728 -10.27 -13.71 -51.36
C ASP A 728 -9.33 -12.55 -50.98
N VAL A 729 -9.74 -11.65 -50.09
CA VAL A 729 -8.89 -10.54 -49.64
C VAL A 729 -7.63 -11.08 -48.97
N ILE A 730 -7.77 -12.06 -48.07
CA ILE A 730 -6.61 -12.63 -47.38
C ILE A 730 -5.71 -13.39 -48.36
N THR A 731 -6.26 -14.30 -49.16
CA THR A 731 -5.48 -15.22 -50.00
C THR A 731 -4.92 -14.58 -51.26
N LYS A 732 -5.66 -13.68 -51.91
CA LYS A 732 -5.30 -13.09 -53.20
C LYS A 732 -4.63 -11.73 -53.07
N GLU A 733 -4.80 -11.02 -51.94
CA GLU A 733 -4.25 -9.67 -51.76
C GLU A 733 -3.32 -9.56 -50.54
N VAL A 734 -3.78 -9.88 -49.34
CA VAL A 734 -3.01 -9.64 -48.10
C VAL A 734 -1.80 -10.55 -48.01
N ILE A 735 -1.92 -11.86 -48.21
CA ILE A 735 -0.77 -12.79 -48.17
C ILE A 735 0.30 -12.39 -49.20
N PRO A 736 0.00 -12.22 -50.50
CA PRO A 736 1.00 -11.77 -51.48
C PRO A 736 1.62 -10.40 -51.16
N MET A 737 0.82 -9.46 -50.66
CA MET A 737 1.31 -8.14 -50.26
C MET A 737 2.28 -8.22 -49.09
N ILE A 738 1.97 -9.03 -48.08
CA ILE A 738 2.84 -9.25 -46.92
C ILE A 738 4.13 -9.96 -47.35
N ASP A 739 4.05 -11.03 -48.13
CA ASP A 739 5.22 -11.80 -48.58
C ASP A 739 6.17 -10.99 -49.48
N SER A 740 5.62 -10.03 -50.25
CA SER A 740 6.42 -9.12 -51.09
C SER A 740 7.00 -7.92 -50.33
N THR A 741 6.39 -7.53 -49.22
CA THR A 741 6.75 -6.30 -48.46
C THR A 741 7.66 -6.60 -47.26
N PHE A 742 7.45 -7.74 -46.60
CA PHE A 742 8.14 -8.13 -45.38
C PHE A 742 9.04 -9.34 -45.60
N ARG A 743 10.04 -9.55 -44.73
CA ARG A 743 10.95 -10.71 -44.79
C ARG A 743 10.26 -11.98 -44.28
N THR A 744 9.26 -12.47 -45.00
CA THR A 744 8.54 -13.70 -44.63
C THR A 744 9.26 -14.95 -45.13
N ILE A 745 8.87 -16.11 -44.55
CA ILE A 745 9.07 -17.45 -45.10
C ILE A 745 7.75 -17.86 -45.79
N PRO A 746 7.64 -17.73 -47.13
CA PRO A 746 6.34 -17.76 -47.82
C PRO A 746 5.89 -19.19 -48.16
N ASP A 747 5.79 -20.07 -47.18
CA ASP A 747 5.30 -21.44 -47.34
C ASP A 747 4.28 -21.83 -46.25
N ARG A 748 3.59 -22.96 -46.44
CA ARG A 748 2.53 -23.41 -45.53
C ARG A 748 3.05 -23.82 -44.15
N GLU A 749 4.28 -24.31 -44.07
CA GLU A 749 4.90 -24.82 -42.84
C GLU A 749 5.28 -23.68 -41.89
N HIS A 750 5.29 -22.44 -42.41
CA HIS A 750 5.61 -21.21 -41.70
C HIS A 750 4.44 -20.21 -41.71
N ARG A 751 3.22 -20.69 -41.99
CA ARG A 751 2.02 -19.86 -42.00
C ARG A 751 0.94 -20.40 -41.06
N ALA A 752 0.46 -19.52 -40.18
CA ALA A 752 -0.58 -19.79 -39.20
C ALA A 752 -1.75 -18.81 -39.37
N ILE A 753 -2.96 -19.23 -39.02
CA ILE A 753 -4.13 -18.36 -38.94
C ILE A 753 -4.92 -18.57 -37.65
N ALA A 754 -5.30 -17.49 -36.97
CA ALA A 754 -6.09 -17.56 -35.76
C ALA A 754 -7.06 -16.39 -35.69
N GLY A 755 -8.05 -16.46 -34.81
CA GLY A 755 -8.90 -15.32 -34.54
C GLY A 755 -9.80 -15.53 -33.33
N LEU A 756 -10.46 -14.46 -32.92
CA LEU A 756 -11.41 -14.46 -31.79
C LEU A 756 -12.87 -14.35 -32.24
N SER A 757 -13.78 -15.09 -31.60
CA SER A 757 -15.23 -15.04 -31.84
C SER A 757 -15.60 -15.18 -33.33
N MET A 758 -16.12 -14.14 -33.98
CA MET A 758 -16.33 -14.12 -35.45
C MET A 758 -15.03 -14.38 -36.22
N GLY A 759 -13.92 -13.77 -35.80
CA GLY A 759 -12.60 -14.00 -36.39
C GLY A 759 -12.11 -15.43 -36.22
N ALA A 760 -12.51 -16.13 -35.14
CA ALA A 760 -12.21 -17.55 -34.97
C ALA A 760 -12.94 -18.40 -36.02
N ASN A 761 -14.22 -18.07 -36.26
CA ASN A 761 -15.01 -18.70 -37.30
C ASN A 761 -14.38 -18.48 -38.69
N GLN A 762 -14.02 -17.23 -39.02
CA GLN A 762 -13.33 -16.88 -40.26
C GLN A 762 -11.97 -17.59 -40.40
N ALA A 763 -11.15 -17.58 -39.35
CA ALA A 763 -9.82 -18.19 -39.33
C ALA A 763 -9.87 -19.70 -39.55
N LEU A 764 -10.81 -20.39 -38.90
CA LEU A 764 -10.94 -21.84 -39.03
C LEU A 764 -11.49 -22.25 -40.40
N HIS A 765 -12.51 -21.56 -40.94
CA HIS A 765 -12.97 -21.81 -42.31
C HIS A 765 -11.84 -21.59 -43.32
N LEU A 766 -11.18 -20.44 -43.26
CA LEU A 766 -10.07 -20.11 -44.16
C LEU A 766 -8.91 -21.11 -44.03
N GLY A 767 -8.55 -21.50 -42.81
CA GLY A 767 -7.50 -22.48 -42.54
C GLY A 767 -7.83 -23.88 -43.08
N THR A 768 -9.07 -24.34 -42.94
CA THR A 768 -9.50 -25.67 -43.42
C THR A 768 -9.72 -25.73 -44.92
N ASP A 769 -10.15 -24.64 -45.53
CA ASP A 769 -10.40 -24.57 -46.98
C ASP A 769 -9.08 -24.40 -47.76
N HIS A 770 -8.04 -23.90 -47.11
CA HIS A 770 -6.71 -23.67 -47.69
C HIS A 770 -5.57 -24.41 -46.97
N LEU A 771 -5.69 -25.73 -46.83
CA LEU A 771 -4.66 -26.58 -46.21
C LEU A 771 -3.31 -26.55 -46.96
N GLU A 772 -3.31 -26.18 -48.24
CA GLU A 772 -2.09 -25.93 -49.02
C GLU A 772 -1.38 -24.63 -48.62
N THR A 773 -2.06 -23.73 -47.91
CA THR A 773 -1.57 -22.41 -47.53
C THR A 773 -1.23 -22.31 -46.04
N PHE A 774 -1.98 -23.01 -45.16
CA PHE A 774 -1.80 -22.98 -43.71
C PHE A 774 -1.55 -24.37 -43.13
N ALA A 775 -0.60 -24.48 -42.20
CA ALA A 775 -0.37 -25.70 -41.42
C ALA A 775 -0.83 -25.59 -39.95
N TYR A 776 -1.07 -24.36 -39.46
CA TYR A 776 -1.48 -24.08 -38.08
C TYR A 776 -2.73 -23.22 -38.08
N MET A 777 -3.71 -23.59 -37.26
CA MET A 777 -4.95 -22.81 -37.13
C MET A 777 -5.48 -22.80 -35.70
N ALA A 778 -6.14 -21.71 -35.31
CA ALA A 778 -6.76 -21.60 -34.00
C ALA A 778 -8.08 -20.83 -33.96
N GLY A 779 -8.97 -21.24 -33.05
CA GLY A 779 -10.19 -20.50 -32.72
C GLY A 779 -10.25 -20.13 -31.24
N PHE A 780 -10.31 -18.82 -30.96
CA PHE A 780 -10.43 -18.27 -29.61
C PHE A 780 -11.90 -17.90 -29.37
N SER A 781 -12.57 -18.57 -28.44
CA SER A 781 -14.01 -18.38 -28.14
C SER A 781 -14.94 -18.48 -29.37
N GLY A 782 -14.59 -19.30 -30.37
CA GLY A 782 -15.39 -19.48 -31.57
C GLY A 782 -14.91 -20.62 -32.46
N THR A 783 -15.82 -21.18 -33.25
CA THR A 783 -15.60 -22.37 -34.12
C THR A 783 -16.39 -22.26 -35.42
N MET A 784 -16.19 -23.17 -36.38
CA MET A 784 -16.77 -23.11 -37.73
C MET A 784 -18.32 -23.17 -37.76
N ASN A 785 -18.96 -23.77 -36.76
CA ASN A 785 -20.42 -23.82 -36.58
C ASN A 785 -21.02 -22.53 -35.99
N GLY A 786 -20.20 -21.50 -35.76
CA GLY A 786 -20.64 -20.22 -35.23
C GLY A 786 -21.31 -20.38 -33.86
N LEU A 787 -22.57 -19.99 -33.76
CA LEU A 787 -23.36 -20.07 -32.52
C LEU A 787 -24.26 -21.33 -32.45
N SER A 788 -24.26 -22.20 -33.46
CA SER A 788 -25.09 -23.41 -33.44
C SER A 788 -24.53 -24.43 -32.45
N THR A 789 -25.42 -24.97 -31.60
CA THR A 789 -25.11 -26.05 -30.65
C THR A 789 -25.53 -27.43 -31.18
N ASP A 790 -25.94 -27.52 -32.44
CA ASP A 790 -26.40 -28.76 -33.04
C ASP A 790 -25.25 -29.76 -33.16
N ALA A 791 -25.55 -31.04 -33.02
CA ALA A 791 -24.56 -32.09 -33.23
C ALA A 791 -24.08 -32.09 -34.69
N LEU A 792 -22.76 -32.11 -34.87
CA LEU A 792 -22.13 -32.09 -36.19
C LEU A 792 -21.66 -33.50 -36.57
N ASP A 793 -21.94 -33.89 -37.82
CA ASP A 793 -21.47 -35.15 -38.37
C ASP A 793 -20.22 -34.92 -39.24
N PRO A 794 -19.03 -35.47 -38.89
CA PRO A 794 -17.80 -35.20 -39.64
C PRO A 794 -17.86 -35.62 -41.12
N ALA A 795 -18.76 -36.54 -41.49
CA ALA A 795 -18.96 -36.95 -42.88
C ALA A 795 -19.59 -35.86 -43.77
N THR A 796 -20.41 -34.97 -43.21
CA THR A 796 -21.23 -34.01 -43.97
C THR A 796 -21.01 -32.57 -43.56
N ALA A 797 -20.60 -32.32 -42.31
CA ALA A 797 -20.29 -30.98 -41.82
C ALA A 797 -19.14 -30.37 -42.63
N PHE A 798 -19.28 -29.08 -42.96
CA PHE A 798 -18.26 -28.27 -43.65
C PHE A 798 -17.73 -28.97 -44.92
N ASN A 799 -18.64 -29.38 -45.80
CA ASN A 799 -18.34 -30.08 -47.05
C ASN A 799 -17.54 -31.39 -46.88
N GLY A 800 -17.61 -32.00 -45.70
CA GLY A 800 -16.97 -33.27 -45.38
C GLY A 800 -15.44 -33.18 -45.24
N ILE A 801 -14.88 -32.00 -44.97
CA ILE A 801 -13.42 -31.81 -44.79
C ILE A 801 -12.87 -32.67 -43.64
N PHE A 802 -13.70 -32.99 -42.65
CA PHE A 802 -13.35 -33.77 -41.47
C PHE A 802 -13.68 -35.26 -41.57
N LYS A 803 -14.18 -35.74 -42.72
CA LYS A 803 -14.60 -37.15 -42.90
C LYS A 803 -13.45 -38.15 -42.76
N ASP A 804 -12.23 -37.72 -43.07
CA ASP A 804 -11.00 -38.49 -42.95
C ASP A 804 -10.04 -37.75 -42.02
N GLY A 805 -10.18 -37.99 -40.72
CA GLY A 805 -9.36 -37.34 -39.70
C GLY A 805 -7.87 -37.69 -39.81
N ALA A 806 -7.52 -38.86 -40.34
CA ALA A 806 -6.11 -39.23 -40.55
C ALA A 806 -5.46 -38.35 -41.62
N ALA A 807 -6.13 -38.21 -42.78
CA ALA A 807 -5.66 -37.31 -43.84
C ALA A 807 -5.61 -35.83 -43.42
N PHE A 808 -6.57 -35.41 -42.57
CA PHE A 808 -6.54 -34.08 -41.98
C PHE A 808 -5.32 -33.88 -41.05
N ASN A 809 -5.09 -34.84 -40.15
CA ASN A 809 -3.99 -34.83 -39.18
C ASN A 809 -2.59 -34.89 -39.81
N GLU A 810 -2.47 -35.43 -41.03
CA GLU A 810 -1.22 -35.42 -41.81
C GLU A 810 -0.90 -34.03 -42.36
N LYS A 811 -1.93 -33.24 -42.69
CA LYS A 811 -1.77 -31.90 -43.26
C LYS A 811 -1.67 -30.82 -42.18
N VAL A 812 -2.44 -30.93 -41.11
CA VAL A 812 -2.49 -29.90 -40.05
C VAL A 812 -1.51 -30.22 -38.94
N LYS A 813 -0.55 -29.33 -38.71
CA LYS A 813 0.44 -29.43 -37.63
C LYS A 813 -0.15 -29.05 -36.27
N LEU A 814 -1.03 -28.07 -36.25
CA LEU A 814 -1.73 -27.64 -35.04
C LEU A 814 -3.13 -27.13 -35.35
N LEU A 815 -4.12 -27.74 -34.72
CA LEU A 815 -5.45 -27.17 -34.51
C LEU A 815 -5.57 -26.84 -33.02
N TRP A 816 -5.87 -25.59 -32.69
CA TRP A 816 -5.97 -25.11 -31.30
C TRP A 816 -7.33 -24.45 -31.05
N ILE A 817 -7.96 -24.75 -29.91
CA ILE A 817 -9.28 -24.23 -29.56
C ILE A 817 -9.26 -23.74 -28.10
N GLY A 818 -9.75 -22.52 -27.87
CA GLY A 818 -9.80 -21.89 -26.54
C GLY A 818 -11.17 -21.32 -26.22
N MET A 819 -11.50 -21.26 -24.93
CA MET A 819 -12.63 -20.48 -24.43
C MET A 819 -12.46 -20.12 -22.95
N GLY A 820 -13.19 -19.11 -22.49
CA GLY A 820 -13.38 -18.81 -21.08
C GLY A 820 -14.33 -19.79 -20.41
N THR A 821 -14.05 -20.15 -19.15
CA THR A 821 -14.94 -21.04 -18.36
C THR A 821 -16.29 -20.42 -18.00
N GLN A 822 -16.42 -19.09 -18.06
CA GLN A 822 -17.64 -18.34 -17.72
C GLN A 822 -18.32 -17.75 -18.97
N GLU A 823 -17.98 -18.24 -20.17
CA GLU A 823 -18.64 -17.79 -21.38
C GLU A 823 -20.14 -18.09 -21.35
N PRO A 824 -20.99 -17.13 -21.77
CA PRO A 824 -22.44 -17.32 -21.75
C PRO A 824 -22.88 -18.32 -22.82
N ASN A 825 -24.09 -18.87 -22.67
CA ASN A 825 -24.72 -19.58 -23.77
C ASN A 825 -24.88 -18.66 -25.00
N PRO A 826 -24.67 -19.15 -26.23
CA PRO A 826 -24.50 -20.56 -26.60
C PRO A 826 -23.03 -21.06 -26.72
N PHE A 827 -22.02 -20.26 -26.36
CA PHE A 827 -20.61 -20.56 -26.68
C PHE A 827 -20.10 -21.92 -26.16
N PRO A 828 -20.32 -22.32 -24.90
CA PRO A 828 -19.86 -23.64 -24.42
C PRO A 828 -20.48 -24.81 -25.20
N GLY A 829 -21.76 -24.68 -25.57
CA GLY A 829 -22.47 -25.68 -26.36
C GLY A 829 -21.98 -25.76 -27.81
N ALA A 830 -21.78 -24.61 -28.45
CA ALA A 830 -21.34 -24.55 -29.84
C ALA A 830 -19.92 -25.10 -30.02
N ILE A 831 -18.98 -24.64 -29.19
CA ILE A 831 -17.59 -25.12 -29.24
C ILE A 831 -17.52 -26.58 -28.76
N GLY A 832 -18.36 -26.98 -27.80
CA GLY A 832 -18.50 -28.37 -27.37
C GLY A 832 -18.94 -29.31 -28.50
N ALA A 833 -19.94 -28.90 -29.30
CA ALA A 833 -20.40 -29.67 -30.46
C ALA A 833 -19.30 -29.84 -31.53
N PHE A 834 -18.53 -28.78 -31.79
CA PHE A 834 -17.39 -28.84 -32.70
C PHE A 834 -16.31 -29.80 -32.21
N ARG A 835 -15.94 -29.70 -30.93
CA ARG A 835 -14.96 -30.60 -30.32
C ARG A 835 -15.40 -32.06 -30.34
N ALA A 836 -16.66 -32.33 -30.02
CA ALA A 836 -17.22 -33.69 -30.10
C ALA A 836 -17.15 -34.27 -31.52
N MET A 837 -17.33 -33.44 -32.56
CA MET A 837 -17.15 -33.83 -33.96
C MET A 837 -15.69 -34.15 -34.27
N LEU A 838 -14.74 -33.32 -33.81
CA LEU A 838 -13.30 -33.58 -33.96
C LEU A 838 -12.89 -34.89 -33.28
N ASP A 839 -13.36 -35.12 -32.05
CA ASP A 839 -13.13 -36.35 -31.29
C ASP A 839 -13.68 -37.57 -32.05
N LYS A 840 -14.91 -37.48 -32.58
CA LYS A 840 -15.55 -38.53 -33.39
C LYS A 840 -14.79 -38.81 -34.69
N ALA A 841 -14.18 -37.81 -35.30
CA ALA A 841 -13.35 -37.93 -36.51
C ALA A 841 -11.92 -38.41 -36.22
N GLY A 842 -11.49 -38.46 -34.96
CA GLY A 842 -10.10 -38.75 -34.60
C GLY A 842 -9.12 -37.63 -34.93
N ILE A 843 -9.58 -36.37 -34.99
CA ILE A 843 -8.73 -35.21 -35.29
C ILE A 843 -7.97 -34.78 -34.03
N ARG A 844 -6.68 -34.52 -34.18
CA ARG A 844 -5.81 -34.04 -33.10
C ARG A 844 -5.96 -32.52 -32.97
N TYR A 845 -6.28 -32.06 -31.76
CA TYR A 845 -6.31 -30.64 -31.44
C TYR A 845 -5.87 -30.40 -29.98
N VAL A 846 -5.48 -29.16 -29.69
CA VAL A 846 -5.24 -28.68 -28.34
C VAL A 846 -6.47 -27.91 -27.88
N TYR A 847 -6.93 -28.17 -26.66
CA TYR A 847 -7.98 -27.39 -26.02
C TYR A 847 -7.44 -26.68 -24.78
N PHE A 848 -7.66 -25.37 -24.71
CA PHE A 848 -7.34 -24.55 -23.56
C PHE A 848 -8.62 -23.98 -22.96
N SER A 849 -8.65 -23.86 -21.64
CA SER A 849 -9.77 -23.26 -20.93
C SER A 849 -9.24 -22.17 -20.01
N SER A 850 -9.66 -20.93 -20.25
CA SER A 850 -9.28 -19.78 -19.44
C SER A 850 -10.16 -19.70 -18.18
N PRO A 851 -9.61 -19.97 -16.98
CA PRO A 851 -10.42 -20.01 -15.76
C PRO A 851 -10.92 -18.64 -15.34
N GLY A 852 -12.19 -18.55 -14.93
CA GLY A 852 -12.80 -17.34 -14.37
C GLY A 852 -13.18 -16.25 -15.36
N THR A 853 -12.85 -16.39 -16.66
CA THR A 853 -13.13 -15.37 -17.67
C THR A 853 -14.30 -15.74 -18.58
N ALA A 854 -14.95 -14.72 -19.14
CA ALA A 854 -16.07 -14.84 -20.04
C ALA A 854 -15.66 -14.54 -21.50
N HIS A 855 -16.58 -14.06 -22.32
CA HIS A 855 -16.36 -13.77 -23.74
C HIS A 855 -15.73 -12.37 -23.89
N GLU A 856 -14.45 -12.25 -23.52
CA GLU A 856 -13.77 -10.97 -23.31
C GLU A 856 -12.27 -11.03 -23.61
N TRP A 857 -11.61 -9.85 -23.66
CA TRP A 857 -10.21 -9.71 -24.05
C TRP A 857 -9.23 -10.48 -23.16
N LEU A 858 -9.49 -10.65 -21.86
CA LEU A 858 -8.58 -11.43 -21.01
C LEU A 858 -8.52 -12.90 -21.44
N THR A 859 -9.65 -13.50 -21.84
CA THR A 859 -9.68 -14.85 -22.42
C THR A 859 -8.76 -14.90 -23.64
N TRP A 860 -8.90 -13.96 -24.58
CA TRP A 860 -8.16 -13.99 -25.84
C TRP A 860 -6.67 -13.67 -25.68
N ARG A 861 -6.29 -12.88 -24.67
CA ARG A 861 -4.87 -12.67 -24.28
C ARG A 861 -4.26 -13.97 -23.77
N ARG A 862 -4.96 -14.69 -22.89
CA ARG A 862 -4.51 -15.99 -22.36
C ARG A 862 -4.44 -17.05 -23.45
N ASP A 863 -5.42 -17.07 -24.35
CA ASP A 863 -5.45 -17.95 -25.52
C ASP A 863 -4.23 -17.71 -26.41
N LEU A 864 -3.93 -16.45 -26.76
CA LEU A 864 -2.74 -16.10 -27.55
C LEU A 864 -1.44 -16.49 -26.82
N ASN A 865 -1.37 -16.27 -25.51
CA ASN A 865 -0.21 -16.61 -24.70
C ASN A 865 0.07 -18.12 -24.60
N ASP A 866 -0.96 -18.98 -24.65
CA ASP A 866 -0.78 -20.44 -24.75
C ASP A 866 -0.52 -20.89 -26.20
N PHE A 867 -1.17 -20.26 -27.18
CA PHE A 867 -1.09 -20.63 -28.58
C PHE A 867 0.25 -20.27 -29.22
N ALA A 868 0.72 -19.02 -29.06
CA ALA A 868 1.92 -18.53 -29.74
C ALA A 868 3.19 -19.36 -29.47
N PRO A 869 3.44 -19.86 -28.24
CA PRO A 869 4.56 -20.77 -27.96
C PRO A 869 4.49 -22.11 -28.69
N ARG A 870 3.37 -22.49 -29.30
CA ARG A 870 3.19 -23.79 -29.98
C ARG A 870 3.42 -23.69 -31.49
N LEU A 871 3.50 -22.48 -32.02
CA LEU A 871 3.64 -22.23 -33.46
C LEU A 871 5.04 -22.53 -33.97
N PHE A 872 5.10 -23.04 -35.21
CA PHE A 872 6.32 -23.20 -36.01
C PHE A 872 7.41 -24.07 -35.34
N LYS A 873 6.98 -25.15 -34.68
CA LYS A 873 7.82 -26.13 -33.99
C LYS A 873 7.85 -27.49 -34.68
#